data_AF-H9FB51-F1
#
_entry.id   AF-H9FB51-F1
#
_cell.length_a   1.000
_cell.length_b   1.000
_cell.length_c   1.000
_cell.angle_alpha   90.00
_cell.angle_beta   90.00
_cell.angle_gamma   90.00
#
_symmetry.space_group_name_H-M   'P 1'
#
loop_
_entity.id
_entity.type
_entity.pdbx_description
1 polymer ?
#
loop_
_entity_poly.entity_id
_entity_poly.type
_entity_poly.pdbx_seq_one_letter_code
_entity_poly.pdbx_strand_id
1 'polypeptide(L)'
;RANGRIVYICGPLEMLHEILLQAQRENLTNGDYVFFYLDVFGESLRAGPTRATGRPWQDNRTREQAQALREAFQTVLVITYREPPNPEYQEFQNRLLIRAREDFGVELGPSLMNLIAGCFYDGILLYAEVLNETIQEGGTREDGLRIVEKMQGRRYHGVTGLVVMDKNNDRETDFVLWAMGDLDSGDFQPAAHYSGAEKQIWWTGRPIPWVKGAPPSDNPPCAFDLDDPSCDKTPLSTLAIVALGTGITFIMFGVSSFLIFRKLMLEKELASMLWRIRWEELQFGNSERYHKGAGSRLTLSLRGSSYGSLMTAHGKYQIFANTGHFKGNVVAIKHVNKKRIELTRQVLFELKHMRDVQFNHLTRFIGACIDPPNICIVTEYCPRGSLQDILENDSINLDWMFRYSLINDLVKGMAFLHNSIISSHGSLKSSNCVVDSRFVLKITDYGLASFRSTAEPDDSHALYAKKLWTAPELLSGNPLPTTGMQKADVYSFGIILQEIALRSGPFYLEGLDLSPKEIVQKVRNGQRPYFRPSIDRTQLNEELVLLMERCWAQDPAERPDFGQIKGFIRRFNKEGGTSILDNLLLRMEQYANNLEKLVEERTQAYLEEKRKAEALLYQILPHSVAEQLKRGETVQAEAFDSVTIYFSDIVGFTALSAESTPMQVVTLLNDLYTCFDAIIDNFDVYKVETIGDAYMVVSGLPGRNGQRHAPEIARMALALLDAVSSFRIRHRPHDQLRLRIGVHTGPVCAGVVGLKMPRYCLFGDTVNTASRMESNGQALKIHVSSTTKDALDELGCFQLELRGDVEMKGKGKMRTYWLLGEQKGPPGLL
;
A
#
# COMPACT_ATOMS: atom_id res chain seq x y z
N ARG A 1 -11.98 36.87 -18.21
CA ARG A 1 -11.68 38.29 -18.54
C ARG A 1 -10.72 38.92 -17.52
N ALA A 2 -9.78 38.15 -16.97
CA ALA A 2 -8.79 38.67 -16.03
C ALA A 2 -7.42 38.12 -16.46
N ASN A 3 -6.46 39.01 -16.70
CA ASN A 3 -5.02 38.78 -16.56
C ASN A 3 -4.16 38.42 -17.79
N GLY A 4 -4.50 38.85 -19.02
CA GLY A 4 -3.57 38.74 -20.15
C GLY A 4 -3.79 39.78 -21.25
N ARG A 5 -2.78 40.60 -21.53
CA ARG A 5 -2.72 41.52 -22.70
C ARG A 5 -2.08 40.88 -23.92
N ILE A 6 -1.41 39.76 -23.73
CA ILE A 6 -0.82 38.93 -24.78
C ILE A 6 -1.76 37.75 -25.02
N VAL A 7 -2.23 37.58 -26.25
CA VAL A 7 -3.14 36.52 -26.65
C VAL A 7 -2.44 35.63 -27.66
N TYR A 8 -2.22 34.37 -27.32
CA TYR A 8 -1.73 33.38 -28.27
C TYR A 8 -2.90 32.69 -28.96
N ILE A 9 -2.89 32.69 -30.29
CA ILE A 9 -3.90 32.05 -31.13
C ILE A 9 -3.21 30.95 -31.94
N CYS A 10 -3.71 29.73 -31.77
CA CYS A 10 -3.32 28.57 -32.56
C CYS A 10 -4.59 28.01 -33.21
N GLY A 11 -4.61 27.94 -34.54
CA GLY A 11 -5.78 27.54 -35.31
C GLY A 11 -5.68 27.98 -36.76
N PRO A 12 -6.70 27.66 -37.58
CA PRO A 12 -6.76 28.07 -38.97
C PRO A 12 -6.93 29.60 -39.11
N LEU A 13 -6.48 30.15 -40.23
CA LEU A 13 -6.48 31.60 -40.46
C LEU A 13 -7.90 32.20 -40.42
N GLU A 14 -8.90 31.46 -40.88
CA GLU A 14 -10.30 31.87 -40.88
C GLU A 14 -10.82 32.09 -39.45
N MET A 15 -10.34 31.29 -38.50
CA MET A 15 -10.66 31.46 -37.08
C MET A 15 -10.02 32.74 -36.53
N LEU A 16 -8.76 33.01 -36.89
CA LEU A 16 -8.11 34.26 -36.52
C LEU A 16 -8.89 35.46 -37.06
N HIS A 17 -9.40 35.39 -38.29
CA HIS A 17 -10.21 36.46 -38.89
C HIS A 17 -11.48 36.75 -38.08
N GLU A 18 -12.23 35.72 -37.70
CA GLU A 18 -13.44 35.88 -36.87
C GLU A 18 -13.10 36.45 -35.48
N ILE A 19 -12.05 35.95 -34.84
CA ILE A 19 -11.59 36.43 -33.53
C ILE A 19 -11.21 37.90 -33.61
N LEU A 20 -10.45 38.31 -34.62
CA LEU A 20 -10.00 39.69 -34.78
C LEU A 20 -11.15 40.64 -35.11
N LEU A 21 -12.13 40.21 -35.91
CA LEU A 21 -13.34 41.01 -36.17
C LEU A 21 -14.14 41.23 -34.87
N GLN A 22 -14.26 40.21 -34.03
CA GLN A 22 -14.91 40.34 -32.74
C GLN A 22 -14.07 41.20 -31.78
N ALA A 23 -12.75 41.03 -31.77
CA ALA A 23 -11.84 41.85 -30.98
C ALA A 23 -11.92 43.33 -31.37
N GLN A 24 -12.03 43.64 -32.66
CA GLN A 24 -12.25 45.00 -33.17
C GLN A 24 -13.58 45.58 -32.65
N ARG A 25 -14.66 44.79 -32.67
CA ARG A 25 -15.97 45.21 -32.13
C ARG A 25 -15.94 45.47 -30.63
N GLU A 26 -15.13 44.70 -29.89
CA GLU A 26 -14.93 44.88 -28.44
C GLU A 26 -13.80 45.87 -28.10
N ASN A 27 -13.25 46.58 -29.10
CA ASN A 27 -12.19 47.57 -28.96
C ASN A 27 -10.89 47.02 -28.31
N LEU A 28 -10.61 45.73 -28.51
CA LEU A 28 -9.43 45.03 -28.00
C LEU A 28 -8.20 45.17 -28.93
N THR A 29 -8.35 45.81 -30.08
CA THR A 29 -7.29 46.07 -31.08
C THR A 29 -6.74 47.50 -31.01
N ASN A 30 -7.12 48.25 -29.96
CA ASN A 30 -6.75 49.65 -29.74
C ASN A 30 -5.26 49.87 -29.34
N GLY A 31 -4.44 48.82 -29.38
CA GLY A 31 -3.03 48.83 -28.95
C GLY A 31 -2.78 48.50 -27.48
N ASP A 32 -3.81 48.18 -26.69
CA ASP A 32 -3.64 47.66 -25.32
C ASP A 32 -3.39 46.15 -25.26
N TYR A 33 -3.67 45.44 -26.37
CA TYR A 33 -3.49 44.00 -26.51
C TYR A 33 -2.65 43.68 -27.74
N VAL A 34 -1.94 42.55 -27.69
CA VAL A 34 -1.14 42.00 -28.80
C VAL A 34 -1.49 40.54 -29.00
N PHE A 35 -1.70 40.17 -30.26
CA PHE A 35 -2.08 38.83 -30.66
C PHE A 35 -0.89 38.12 -31.31
N PHE A 36 -0.41 37.05 -30.71
CA PHE A 36 0.56 36.16 -31.33
C PHE A 36 -0.17 35.06 -32.06
N TYR A 37 -0.03 35.02 -33.38
CA TYR A 37 -0.57 33.96 -34.21
C TYR A 37 0.51 32.93 -34.52
N LEU A 38 0.28 31.70 -34.10
CA LEU A 38 1.20 30.58 -34.30
C LEU A 38 0.90 29.89 -35.63
N ASP A 39 1.56 30.35 -36.69
CA ASP A 39 1.51 29.77 -38.04
C ASP A 39 2.86 29.17 -38.39
N VAL A 40 3.10 27.99 -37.84
CA VAL A 40 4.42 27.37 -37.79
C VAL A 40 5.03 27.18 -39.20
N PHE A 41 4.20 26.92 -40.22
CA PHE A 41 4.64 26.73 -41.62
C PHE A 41 4.41 27.97 -42.51
N GLY A 42 3.98 29.09 -41.94
CA GLY A 42 3.78 30.35 -42.65
C GLY A 42 2.77 30.25 -43.81
N GLU A 43 1.75 29.40 -43.70
CA GLU A 43 0.74 29.23 -44.75
C GLU A 43 -0.08 30.51 -44.96
N SER A 44 -0.35 31.25 -43.87
CA SER A 44 -1.06 32.52 -43.91
C SER A 44 -0.29 33.60 -44.67
N LEU A 45 1.05 33.50 -44.73
CA LEU A 45 1.94 34.48 -45.37
C LEU A 45 2.20 34.17 -46.85
N ARG A 46 1.72 33.04 -47.37
CA ARG A 46 1.87 32.65 -48.78
C ARG A 46 0.74 33.21 -49.63
N ALA A 47 0.99 33.35 -50.94
CA ALA A 47 -0.07 33.60 -51.90
C ALA A 47 -1.09 32.45 -51.89
N GLY A 48 -2.37 32.80 -51.81
CA GLY A 48 -3.50 31.88 -51.90
C GLY A 48 -4.44 32.27 -53.04
N PRO A 49 -5.56 31.56 -53.24
CA PRO A 49 -6.51 31.82 -54.33
C PRO A 49 -7.09 33.25 -54.30
N THR A 50 -7.14 33.85 -53.11
CA THR A 50 -7.79 35.14 -52.83
C THR A 50 -6.85 36.14 -52.16
N ARG A 51 -5.57 35.78 -51.94
CA ARG A 51 -4.63 36.52 -51.07
C ARG A 51 -3.26 36.64 -51.72
N ALA A 52 -2.67 37.83 -51.66
CA ALA A 52 -1.30 38.05 -52.09
C ALA A 52 -0.30 37.62 -50.98
N THR A 53 0.93 37.27 -51.40
CA THR A 53 2.03 36.94 -50.48
C THR A 53 2.23 38.05 -49.45
N GLY A 54 2.43 37.67 -48.18
CA GLY A 54 2.68 38.61 -47.09
C GLY A 54 1.43 39.34 -46.57
N ARG A 55 0.22 39.01 -47.05
CA ARG A 55 -1.03 39.68 -46.64
C ARG A 55 -2.03 38.70 -46.01
N PRO A 56 -1.79 38.26 -44.77
CA PRO A 56 -2.66 37.30 -44.08
C PRO A 56 -4.06 37.86 -43.75
N TRP A 57 -4.24 39.18 -43.80
CA TRP A 57 -5.52 39.87 -43.55
C TRP A 57 -6.44 39.96 -44.78
N GLN A 58 -5.93 39.68 -45.99
CA GLN A 58 -6.76 39.74 -47.19
C GLN A 58 -7.78 38.61 -47.17
N ASP A 59 -9.05 38.90 -47.46
CA ASP A 59 -10.14 37.92 -47.53
C ASP A 59 -11.23 38.41 -48.51
N ASN A 60 -12.09 37.51 -48.97
CA ASN A 60 -13.17 37.75 -49.95
C ASN A 60 -14.43 38.42 -49.34
N ARG A 61 -14.29 39.12 -48.21
CA ARG A 61 -15.41 39.73 -47.47
C ARG A 61 -15.78 41.12 -48.02
N THR A 62 -16.86 41.68 -47.47
CA THR A 62 -17.29 43.06 -47.79
C THR A 62 -16.17 44.06 -47.53
N ARG A 63 -16.15 45.17 -48.30
CA ARG A 63 -15.09 46.20 -48.23
C ARG A 63 -14.87 46.75 -46.81
N GLU A 64 -15.95 46.90 -46.05
CA GLU A 64 -15.91 47.38 -44.66
C GLU A 64 -15.26 46.36 -43.71
N GLN A 65 -15.61 45.08 -43.83
CA GLN A 65 -15.01 44.01 -43.02
C GLN A 65 -13.54 43.78 -43.37
N ALA A 66 -13.19 43.87 -44.65
CA ALA A 66 -11.80 43.75 -45.09
C ALA A 66 -10.92 44.88 -44.54
N GLN A 67 -11.46 46.11 -44.46
CA GLN A 67 -10.77 47.23 -43.85
C GLN A 67 -10.63 47.07 -42.34
N ALA A 68 -11.71 46.71 -41.63
CA ALA A 68 -11.68 46.46 -40.19
C ALA A 68 -10.70 45.33 -39.81
N LEU A 69 -10.61 44.30 -40.65
CA LEU A 69 -9.69 43.19 -40.44
C LEU A 69 -8.24 43.63 -40.65
N ARG A 70 -7.95 44.41 -41.71
CA ARG A 70 -6.62 44.97 -41.93
C ARG A 70 -6.15 45.84 -40.76
N GLU A 71 -7.03 46.67 -40.21
CA GLU A 71 -6.75 47.49 -39.03
C GLU A 71 -6.48 46.61 -37.80
N ALA A 72 -7.29 45.57 -37.56
CA ALA A 72 -7.08 44.63 -36.47
C ALA A 72 -5.73 43.89 -36.56
N PHE A 73 -5.31 43.51 -37.78
CA PHE A 73 -4.04 42.80 -38.02
C PHE A 73 -2.79 43.63 -37.69
N GLN A 74 -2.89 44.94 -37.48
CA GLN A 74 -1.79 45.76 -36.97
C GLN A 74 -1.34 45.33 -35.56
N THR A 75 -2.23 44.68 -34.79
CA THR A 75 -1.93 44.14 -33.45
C THR A 75 -1.44 42.70 -33.46
N VAL A 76 -1.29 42.09 -34.65
CA VAL A 76 -0.94 40.68 -34.80
C VAL A 76 0.55 40.52 -35.12
N LEU A 77 1.20 39.60 -34.40
CA LEU A 77 2.53 39.11 -34.69
C LEU A 77 2.46 37.63 -35.08
N VAL A 78 3.05 37.26 -36.20
CA VAL A 78 3.02 35.87 -36.70
C VAL A 78 4.34 35.19 -36.38
N ILE A 79 4.29 34.03 -35.74
CA ILE A 79 5.49 33.21 -35.46
C ILE A 79 5.52 32.04 -36.44
N THR A 80 6.60 31.92 -37.20
CA THR A 80 6.86 30.81 -38.14
C THR A 80 8.19 30.14 -37.83
N TYR A 81 8.43 28.95 -38.37
CA TYR A 81 9.80 28.43 -38.47
C TYR A 81 10.66 29.34 -39.35
N ARG A 82 11.97 29.33 -39.07
CA ARG A 82 12.96 29.96 -39.93
C ARG A 82 13.40 28.98 -41.01
N GLU A 83 13.28 29.40 -42.26
CA GLU A 83 13.88 28.65 -43.36
C GLU A 83 15.41 28.76 -43.28
N PRO A 84 16.14 27.63 -43.32
CA PRO A 84 17.59 27.65 -43.33
C PRO A 84 18.13 28.39 -44.57
N PRO A 85 18.96 29.43 -44.39
CA PRO A 85 19.46 30.22 -45.51
C PRO A 85 20.66 29.57 -46.22
N ASN A 86 21.15 28.43 -45.72
CA ASN A 86 22.37 27.81 -46.19
C ASN A 86 22.15 27.11 -47.56
N PRO A 87 23.16 27.14 -48.45
CA PRO A 87 23.03 26.61 -49.81
C PRO A 87 22.76 25.09 -49.84
N GLU A 88 23.24 24.35 -48.85
CA GLU A 88 23.02 22.89 -48.75
C GLU A 88 21.53 22.56 -48.58
N TYR A 89 20.80 23.37 -47.81
CA TYR A 89 19.36 23.20 -47.65
C TYR A 89 18.59 23.52 -48.93
N GLN A 90 19.00 24.54 -49.68
CA GLN A 90 18.39 24.89 -50.97
C GLN A 90 18.58 23.76 -51.99
N GLU A 91 19.78 23.19 -52.07
CA GLU A 91 20.05 22.05 -52.93
C GLU A 91 19.25 20.81 -52.49
N PHE A 92 19.18 20.55 -51.18
CA PHE A 92 18.34 19.48 -50.64
C PHE A 92 16.86 19.67 -50.99
N GLN A 93 16.34 20.89 -50.87
CA GLN A 93 14.95 21.21 -51.21
C GLN A 93 14.69 20.97 -52.70
N ASN A 94 15.58 21.42 -53.60
CA ASN A 94 15.45 21.17 -55.04
C ASN A 94 15.40 19.67 -55.35
N ARG A 95 16.31 18.89 -54.75
CA ARG A 95 16.32 17.42 -54.90
C ARG A 95 15.08 16.76 -54.32
N LEU A 96 14.58 17.24 -53.19
CA LEU A 96 13.35 16.75 -52.57
C LEU A 96 12.16 16.94 -53.52
N LEU A 97 12.03 18.11 -54.15
CA LEU A 97 10.95 18.41 -55.09
C LEU A 97 11.03 17.52 -56.34
N ILE A 98 12.22 17.30 -56.90
CA ILE A 98 12.43 16.40 -58.04
C ILE A 98 12.03 14.97 -57.67
N ARG A 99 12.53 14.45 -56.55
CA ARG A 99 12.23 13.07 -56.11
C ARG A 99 10.78 12.86 -55.73
N ALA A 100 10.12 13.86 -55.13
CA ALA A 100 8.68 13.77 -54.84
C ALA A 100 7.87 13.55 -56.12
N ARG A 101 8.26 14.19 -57.22
CA ARG A 101 7.64 14.02 -58.53
C ARG A 101 8.01 12.69 -59.18
N GLU A 102 9.29 12.32 -59.19
CA GLU A 102 9.79 11.12 -59.87
C GLU A 102 9.43 9.82 -59.14
N ASP A 103 9.67 9.75 -57.83
CA ASP A 103 9.54 8.52 -57.03
C ASP A 103 8.08 8.30 -56.58
N PHE A 104 7.29 9.37 -56.40
CA PHE A 104 5.95 9.30 -55.80
C PHE A 104 4.83 9.94 -56.64
N GLY A 105 5.14 10.60 -57.76
CA GLY A 105 4.15 11.26 -58.61
C GLY A 105 3.46 12.46 -57.95
N VAL A 106 4.04 13.05 -56.90
CA VAL A 106 3.47 14.19 -56.16
C VAL A 106 4.14 15.49 -56.58
N GLU A 107 3.35 16.47 -57.02
CA GLU A 107 3.85 17.83 -57.26
C GLU A 107 3.86 18.63 -55.95
N LEU A 108 5.05 18.82 -55.37
CA LEU A 108 5.26 19.68 -54.22
C LEU A 108 5.74 21.07 -54.67
N GLY A 109 5.27 22.11 -53.97
CA GLY A 109 5.81 23.46 -54.10
C GLY A 109 6.88 23.74 -53.03
N PRO A 110 7.72 24.78 -53.20
CA PRO A 110 8.65 25.21 -52.16
C PRO A 110 7.87 25.62 -50.90
N SER A 111 8.12 24.91 -49.80
CA SER A 111 7.38 25.09 -48.55
C SER A 111 8.25 25.03 -47.31
N LEU A 112 7.86 25.76 -46.26
CA LEU A 112 8.40 25.57 -44.91
C LEU A 112 8.07 24.16 -44.39
N MET A 113 7.06 23.49 -44.96
CA MET A 113 6.79 22.08 -44.70
C MET A 113 7.96 21.17 -45.15
N ASN A 114 8.76 21.61 -46.14
CA ASN A 114 9.95 20.88 -46.58
C ASN A 114 11.03 20.82 -45.49
N LEU A 115 10.96 21.70 -44.49
CA LEU A 115 11.85 21.69 -43.33
C LEU A 115 11.71 20.37 -42.55
N ILE A 116 10.52 19.79 -42.51
CA ILE A 116 10.27 18.49 -41.86
C ILE A 116 11.17 17.41 -42.46
N ALA A 117 11.25 17.35 -43.79
CA ALA A 117 12.11 16.39 -44.49
C ALA A 117 13.60 16.65 -44.18
N GLY A 118 13.99 17.92 -44.09
CA GLY A 118 15.35 18.30 -43.65
C GLY A 118 15.64 17.87 -42.21
N CYS A 119 14.70 18.05 -41.29
CA CYS A 119 14.85 17.62 -39.89
C CYS A 119 14.97 16.09 -39.77
N PHE A 120 14.23 15.32 -40.56
CA PHE A 120 14.39 13.86 -40.60
C PHE A 120 15.76 13.45 -41.15
N TYR A 121 16.23 14.13 -42.19
CA TYR A 121 17.56 13.91 -42.74
C TYR A 121 18.65 14.13 -41.67
N ASP A 122 18.54 15.25 -40.93
CA ASP A 122 19.47 15.57 -39.85
C ASP A 122 19.41 14.57 -38.70
N GLY A 123 18.23 14.06 -38.36
CA GLY A 123 18.06 13.04 -37.33
C GLY A 123 18.72 11.71 -37.69
N ILE A 124 18.62 11.29 -38.95
CA ILE A 124 19.31 10.10 -39.45
C ILE A 124 20.83 10.32 -39.47
N LEU A 125 21.28 11.51 -39.85
CA LEU A 125 22.71 11.86 -39.83
C LEU A 125 23.28 11.79 -38.41
N LEU A 126 22.58 12.38 -37.43
CA LEU A 126 22.96 12.30 -36.01
C LEU A 126 23.06 10.85 -35.52
N TYR A 127 22.07 10.02 -35.85
CA TYR A 127 22.10 8.60 -35.52
C TYR A 127 23.30 7.88 -36.15
N ALA A 128 23.56 8.13 -37.43
CA ALA A 128 24.68 7.51 -38.14
C ALA A 128 26.04 7.91 -37.54
N GLU A 129 26.22 9.18 -37.19
CA GLU A 129 27.45 9.67 -36.54
C GLU A 129 27.66 9.01 -35.17
N VAL A 130 26.65 9.06 -34.30
CA VAL A 130 26.74 8.52 -32.94
C VAL A 130 26.91 7.00 -32.96
N LEU A 131 26.25 6.30 -33.87
CA LEU A 131 26.41 4.86 -34.05
C LEU A 131 27.84 4.52 -34.47
N ASN A 132 28.40 5.25 -35.44
CA ASN A 132 29.77 5.04 -35.90
C ASN A 132 30.78 5.26 -34.77
N GLU A 133 30.64 6.32 -33.98
CA GLU A 133 31.47 6.57 -32.80
C GLU A 133 31.34 5.47 -31.74
N THR A 134 30.12 5.00 -31.49
CA THR A 134 29.86 3.93 -30.54
C THR A 134 30.53 2.63 -30.97
N ILE A 135 30.52 2.31 -32.27
CA ILE A 135 31.21 1.15 -32.83
C ILE A 135 32.74 1.32 -32.74
N GLN A 136 33.27 2.52 -33.02
CA GLN A 136 34.71 2.80 -32.93
C GLN A 136 35.24 2.66 -31.50
N GLU A 137 34.43 2.98 -30.49
CA GLU A 137 34.76 2.76 -29.08
C GLU A 137 34.58 1.32 -28.60
N GLY A 138 34.23 0.37 -29.50
CA GLY A 138 34.01 -1.03 -29.17
C GLY A 138 32.62 -1.35 -28.59
N GLY A 139 31.67 -0.41 -28.68
CA GLY A 139 30.26 -0.64 -28.35
C GLY A 139 29.51 -1.41 -29.43
N THR A 140 28.36 -1.98 -29.06
CA THR A 140 27.52 -2.74 -29.99
C THR A 140 26.39 -1.88 -30.55
N ARG A 141 25.91 -2.21 -31.76
CA ARG A 141 24.74 -1.57 -32.39
C ARG A 141 23.41 -1.83 -31.65
N GLU A 142 23.43 -2.75 -30.68
CA GLU A 142 22.26 -3.17 -29.90
C GLU A 142 22.12 -2.37 -28.60
N ASP A 143 23.16 -1.62 -28.21
CA ASP A 143 23.17 -0.77 -27.02
C ASP A 143 22.52 0.59 -27.31
N GLY A 144 21.19 0.56 -27.47
CA GLY A 144 20.38 1.74 -27.77
C GLY A 144 20.45 2.82 -26.69
N LEU A 145 20.67 2.44 -25.42
CA LEU A 145 20.76 3.40 -24.31
C LEU A 145 22.01 4.27 -24.46
N ARG A 146 23.18 3.65 -24.68
CA ARG A 146 24.44 4.36 -24.87
C ARG A 146 24.42 5.26 -26.11
N ILE A 147 23.75 4.83 -27.18
CA ILE A 147 23.55 5.64 -28.39
C ILE A 147 22.71 6.89 -28.08
N VAL A 148 21.59 6.73 -27.36
CA VAL A 148 20.71 7.86 -27.01
C VAL A 148 21.36 8.81 -26.00
N GLU A 149 22.15 8.30 -25.05
CA GLU A 149 22.91 9.12 -24.10
C GLU A 149 23.95 10.00 -24.82
N LYS A 150 24.62 9.47 -25.84
CA LYS A 150 25.59 10.22 -26.65
C LYS A 150 24.99 11.28 -27.57
N MET A 151 23.68 11.21 -27.84
CA MET A 151 22.98 12.26 -28.59
C MET A 151 22.70 13.50 -27.74
N GLN A 152 22.72 13.38 -26.41
CA GLN A 152 22.33 14.46 -25.49
C GLN A 152 23.31 15.62 -25.54
N GLY A 153 22.78 16.85 -25.62
CA GLY A 153 23.62 18.06 -25.62
C GLY A 153 24.50 18.24 -26.85
N ARG A 154 24.34 17.42 -27.91
CA ARG A 154 25.22 17.39 -29.06
C ARG A 154 24.99 18.56 -30.01
N ARG A 155 26.07 19.03 -30.63
CA ARG A 155 26.09 20.11 -31.62
C ARG A 155 26.75 19.60 -32.89
N TYR A 156 26.05 19.65 -34.03
CA TYR A 156 26.56 19.15 -35.31
C TYR A 156 25.98 19.94 -36.48
N HIS A 157 26.58 19.81 -37.66
CA HIS A 157 26.09 20.46 -38.89
C HIS A 157 25.30 19.46 -39.72
N GLY A 158 24.01 19.71 -39.87
CA GLY A 158 23.10 18.98 -40.74
C GLY A 158 22.84 19.72 -42.05
N VAL A 159 21.90 19.20 -42.84
CA VAL A 159 21.45 19.82 -44.09
C VAL A 159 20.72 21.14 -43.85
N THR A 160 20.06 21.27 -42.70
CA THR A 160 19.36 22.51 -42.28
C THR A 160 20.27 23.50 -41.54
N GLY A 161 21.58 23.28 -41.54
CA GLY A 161 22.57 24.11 -40.85
C GLY A 161 22.99 23.55 -39.49
N LEU A 162 23.30 24.44 -38.53
CA LEU A 162 23.73 24.04 -37.18
C LEU A 162 22.56 23.48 -36.37
N VAL A 163 22.67 22.22 -35.95
CA VAL A 163 21.68 21.53 -35.11
C VAL A 163 22.24 21.38 -33.70
N VAL A 164 21.42 21.72 -32.70
CA VAL A 164 21.75 21.60 -31.28
C VAL A 164 20.67 20.78 -30.60
N MET A 165 21.08 19.71 -29.93
CA MET A 165 20.21 18.88 -29.08
C MET A 165 20.30 19.35 -27.63
N ASP A 166 19.17 19.40 -26.94
CA ASP A 166 19.13 19.75 -25.53
C ASP A 166 19.40 18.52 -24.61
N LYS A 167 19.16 18.68 -23.31
CA LYS A 167 19.35 17.60 -22.32
C LYS A 167 18.32 16.46 -22.44
N ASN A 168 17.18 16.73 -23.06
CA ASN A 168 16.08 15.79 -23.27
C ASN A 168 16.15 15.13 -24.67
N ASN A 169 17.20 15.41 -25.46
CA ASN A 169 17.29 15.06 -26.87
C ASN A 169 16.24 15.75 -27.75
N ASP A 170 15.75 16.91 -27.33
CA ASP A 170 14.92 17.78 -28.17
C ASP A 170 15.80 18.72 -29.00
N ARG A 171 15.41 18.94 -30.26
CA ARG A 171 16.11 19.85 -31.17
C ARG A 171 15.75 21.30 -30.87
N GLU A 172 16.75 22.11 -30.55
CA GLU A 172 16.59 23.56 -30.47
C GLU A 172 16.31 24.12 -31.88
N THR A 173 15.17 24.81 -32.04
CA THR A 173 14.65 25.22 -33.35
C THR A 173 14.64 26.74 -33.52
N ASP A 174 14.92 27.20 -34.73
CA ASP A 174 14.93 28.62 -35.08
C ASP A 174 13.54 29.09 -35.53
N PHE A 175 13.16 30.28 -35.07
CA PHE A 175 11.86 30.89 -35.38
C PHE A 175 12.02 32.30 -35.98
N VAL A 176 11.01 32.74 -36.71
CA VAL A 176 10.91 34.11 -37.24
C VAL A 176 9.63 34.75 -36.72
N LEU A 177 9.77 35.95 -36.20
CA LEU A 177 8.67 36.82 -35.82
C LEU A 177 8.38 37.77 -36.98
N TRP A 178 7.16 37.72 -37.50
CA TRP A 178 6.68 38.59 -38.55
C TRP A 178 5.73 39.64 -37.98
N ALA A 179 5.87 40.87 -38.44
CA ALA A 179 4.98 41.99 -38.11
C ALA A 179 4.56 42.71 -39.39
N MET A 180 3.45 43.44 -39.34
CA MET A 180 3.06 44.34 -40.42
C MET A 180 4.08 45.49 -40.51
N GLY A 181 4.98 45.43 -41.49
CA GLY A 181 6.09 46.37 -41.61
C GLY A 181 5.69 47.69 -42.26
N ASP A 182 4.76 47.63 -43.21
CA ASP A 182 4.20 48.80 -43.89
C ASP A 182 2.68 48.85 -43.66
N LEU A 183 2.24 49.89 -42.95
CA LEU A 183 0.85 50.10 -42.59
C LEU A 183 -0.02 50.49 -43.80
N ASP A 184 0.57 51.03 -44.87
CA ASP A 184 -0.13 51.48 -46.09
C ASP A 184 -0.36 50.34 -47.09
N SER A 185 0.55 49.38 -47.18
CA SER A 185 0.37 48.16 -47.97
C SER A 185 -0.25 47.00 -47.18
N GLY A 186 -0.07 46.98 -45.86
CA GLY A 186 -0.45 45.87 -44.98
C GLY A 186 0.48 44.66 -45.09
N ASP A 187 1.69 44.83 -45.64
CA ASP A 187 2.61 43.72 -45.89
C ASP A 187 3.35 43.29 -44.62
N PHE A 188 3.28 41.99 -44.31
CA PHE A 188 4.02 41.36 -43.22
C PHE A 188 5.47 41.09 -43.62
N GLN A 189 6.39 41.46 -42.73
CA GLN A 189 7.82 41.33 -42.93
C GLN A 189 8.50 40.79 -41.66
N PRO A 190 9.68 40.16 -41.77
CA PRO A 190 10.43 39.68 -40.61
C PRO A 190 10.88 40.84 -39.71
N ALA A 191 10.43 40.83 -38.45
CA ALA A 191 10.81 41.79 -37.42
C ALA A 191 11.97 41.27 -36.54
N ALA A 192 12.00 39.97 -36.27
CA ALA A 192 13.06 39.34 -35.49
C ALA A 192 13.27 37.87 -35.86
N HIS A 193 14.47 37.37 -35.57
CA HIS A 193 14.84 35.97 -35.72
C HIS A 193 15.29 35.42 -34.36
N TYR A 194 14.70 34.32 -33.92
CA TYR A 194 15.15 33.60 -32.73
C TYR A 194 16.09 32.47 -33.15
N SER A 195 17.29 32.46 -32.58
CA SER A 195 18.28 31.38 -32.71
C SER A 195 18.09 30.41 -31.55
N GLY A 196 17.64 29.19 -31.84
CA GLY A 196 17.48 28.13 -30.82
C GLY A 196 18.83 27.72 -30.24
N ALA A 197 19.87 27.66 -31.08
CA ALA A 197 21.22 27.30 -30.67
C ALA A 197 21.86 28.29 -29.67
N GLU A 198 21.60 29.59 -29.83
CA GLU A 198 22.14 30.65 -28.98
C GLU A 198 21.17 31.12 -27.89
N LYS A 199 19.89 30.74 -28.01
CA LYS A 199 18.77 31.19 -27.16
C LYS A 199 18.63 32.72 -27.14
N GLN A 200 18.88 33.36 -28.28
CA GLN A 200 18.85 34.81 -28.45
C GLN A 200 17.92 35.26 -29.58
N ILE A 201 17.33 36.43 -29.41
CA ILE A 201 16.51 37.11 -30.42
C ILE A 201 17.34 38.17 -31.12
N TRP A 202 17.45 38.06 -32.43
CA TRP A 202 18.13 38.98 -33.33
C TRP A 202 17.10 39.84 -34.06
N TRP A 203 17.05 41.13 -33.75
CA TRP A 203 16.14 42.09 -34.37
C TRP A 203 16.66 42.52 -35.75
N THR A 204 15.78 42.60 -36.75
CA THR A 204 16.18 42.95 -38.14
C THR A 204 16.48 44.45 -38.34
N GLY A 205 16.41 45.25 -37.26
CA GLY A 205 16.60 46.70 -37.28
C GLY A 205 15.37 47.48 -37.76
N ARG A 206 14.29 46.81 -38.17
CA ARG A 206 12.99 47.42 -38.50
C ARG A 206 12.12 47.45 -37.24
N PRO A 207 11.67 48.62 -36.76
CA PRO A 207 10.81 48.69 -35.59
C PRO A 207 9.42 48.12 -35.91
N ILE A 208 8.81 47.41 -34.95
CA ILE A 208 7.41 46.97 -35.05
C ILE A 208 6.51 48.22 -34.97
N PRO A 209 5.65 48.49 -35.96
CA PRO A 209 4.71 49.60 -35.92
C PRO A 209 3.56 49.31 -34.93
N TRP A 210 3.73 49.73 -33.68
CA TRP A 210 2.69 49.57 -32.66
C TRP A 210 1.57 50.60 -32.84
N VAL A 211 0.32 50.20 -32.60
CA VAL A 211 -0.87 51.08 -32.72
C VAL A 211 -0.77 52.34 -31.85
N LYS A 212 -0.21 52.25 -30.64
CA LYS A 212 0.04 53.39 -29.74
C LYS A 212 1.46 53.96 -29.84
N GLY A 213 2.23 53.56 -30.85
CA GLY A 213 3.64 53.97 -31.04
C GLY A 213 4.65 53.27 -30.12
N ALA A 214 4.19 52.51 -29.13
CA ALA A 214 5.00 51.71 -28.21
C ALA A 214 4.34 50.34 -27.97
N PRO A 215 5.12 49.31 -27.58
CA PRO A 215 4.53 48.05 -27.14
C PRO A 215 3.58 48.29 -25.95
N PRO A 216 2.49 47.50 -25.83
CA PRO A 216 1.60 47.63 -24.68
C PRO A 216 2.39 47.47 -23.37
N SER A 217 2.05 48.27 -22.37
CA SER A 217 2.73 48.18 -21.07
C SER A 217 2.42 46.86 -20.37
N ASP A 218 3.42 46.27 -19.73
CA ASP A 218 3.28 45.06 -18.92
C ASP A 218 2.22 45.23 -17.82
N ASN A 219 2.11 46.45 -17.27
CA ASN A 219 1.08 46.85 -16.32
C ASN A 219 0.40 48.15 -16.78
N PRO A 220 -0.92 48.18 -17.01
CA PRO A 220 -1.62 49.41 -17.38
C PRO A 220 -2.08 50.21 -16.15
N PRO A 221 -2.32 51.53 -16.32
CA PRO A 221 -3.04 52.29 -15.32
C PRO A 221 -4.47 51.74 -15.22
N CYS A 222 -4.82 51.17 -14.06
CA CYS A 222 -6.16 50.72 -13.65
C CYS A 222 -6.69 49.36 -14.17
N ALA A 223 -5.86 48.33 -14.38
CA ALA A 223 -6.36 46.97 -14.69
C ALA A 223 -6.39 45.99 -13.52
N PHE A 224 -5.74 46.29 -12.41
CA PHE A 224 -5.80 45.49 -11.19
C PHE A 224 -6.50 46.33 -10.13
N ASP A 225 -7.68 45.90 -9.68
CA ASP A 225 -8.59 46.58 -8.73
C ASP A 225 -8.01 46.82 -7.32
N LEU A 226 -6.68 46.85 -7.16
CA LEU A 226 -6.01 46.95 -5.87
C LEU A 226 -4.92 48.01 -5.76
N ASP A 227 -4.45 48.62 -6.85
CA ASP A 227 -3.20 49.40 -6.77
C ASP A 227 -3.32 50.91 -7.04
N ASP A 228 -4.43 51.45 -7.55
CA ASP A 228 -4.56 52.91 -7.76
C ASP A 228 -5.92 53.50 -7.30
N PRO A 229 -5.96 54.23 -6.17
CA PRO A 229 -7.18 54.83 -5.61
C PRO A 229 -7.73 56.02 -6.43
N SER A 230 -7.09 56.41 -7.54
CA SER A 230 -7.54 57.49 -8.41
C SER A 230 -8.60 57.08 -9.46
N CYS A 231 -8.85 55.78 -9.62
CA CYS A 231 -9.73 55.23 -10.65
C CYS A 231 -11.18 54.96 -10.23
N ASP A 232 -11.58 55.27 -8.99
CA ASP A 232 -12.97 55.11 -8.55
C ASP A 232 -13.79 56.38 -8.85
N LYS A 233 -14.68 56.30 -9.85
CA LYS A 233 -15.64 57.37 -10.16
C LYS A 233 -17.01 56.78 -10.49
N THR A 234 -17.85 56.53 -9.47
CA THR A 234 -19.30 56.73 -9.60
C THR A 234 -19.96 57.14 -8.26
N PRO A 235 -20.96 58.05 -8.25
CA PRO A 235 -21.64 58.50 -7.03
C PRO A 235 -22.78 57.54 -6.62
N LEU A 236 -22.91 57.28 -5.32
CA LEU A 236 -23.83 56.29 -4.73
C LEU A 236 -25.31 56.67 -4.85
N SER A 237 -26.13 55.77 -5.44
CA SER A 237 -27.60 55.83 -5.48
C SER A 237 -28.22 55.15 -4.25
N THR A 238 -29.36 55.67 -3.76
CA THR A 238 -30.08 55.26 -2.53
C THR A 238 -30.49 53.78 -2.45
N LEU A 239 -30.43 53.04 -3.57
CA LEU A 239 -30.61 51.59 -3.59
C LEU A 239 -29.48 50.83 -2.85
N ALA A 240 -28.27 51.40 -2.82
CA ALA A 240 -27.10 50.79 -2.20
C ALA A 240 -27.22 50.68 -0.67
N ILE A 241 -27.89 51.64 -0.03
CA ILE A 241 -28.05 51.66 1.44
C ILE A 241 -28.98 50.53 1.90
N VAL A 242 -30.05 50.25 1.14
CA VAL A 242 -30.97 49.14 1.45
C VAL A 242 -30.31 47.79 1.17
N ALA A 243 -29.53 47.67 0.10
CA ALA A 243 -28.77 46.46 -0.22
C ALA A 243 -27.65 46.18 0.80
N LEU A 244 -26.99 47.21 1.34
CA LEU A 244 -26.02 47.08 2.43
C LEU A 244 -26.67 46.59 3.72
N GLY A 245 -27.85 47.12 4.06
CA GLY A 245 -28.60 46.69 5.25
C GLY A 245 -28.99 45.20 5.18
N THR A 246 -29.55 44.75 4.05
CA THR A 246 -29.93 43.34 3.87
C THR A 246 -28.69 42.43 3.76
N GLY A 247 -27.64 42.87 3.06
CA GLY A 247 -26.36 42.16 2.97
C GLY A 247 -25.70 41.93 4.34
N ILE A 248 -25.66 42.94 5.20
CA ILE A 248 -25.10 42.81 6.55
C ILE A 248 -25.94 41.84 7.40
N THR A 249 -27.28 41.86 7.28
CA THR A 249 -28.11 40.90 8.00
C THR A 249 -27.92 39.45 7.54
N PHE A 250 -27.72 39.22 6.24
CA PHE A 250 -27.41 37.88 5.72
C PHE A 250 -26.01 37.40 6.12
N ILE A 251 -25.02 38.30 6.15
CA ILE A 251 -23.67 37.97 6.64
C ILE A 251 -23.71 37.64 8.12
N MET A 252 -24.42 38.43 8.93
CA MET A 252 -24.57 38.16 10.37
C MET A 252 -25.32 36.85 10.64
N PHE A 253 -26.36 36.55 9.86
CA PHE A 253 -27.07 35.27 9.96
C PHE A 253 -26.20 34.10 9.49
N GLY A 254 -25.42 34.28 8.42
CA GLY A 254 -24.47 33.29 7.92
C GLY A 254 -23.36 32.99 8.93
N VAL A 255 -22.77 34.01 9.54
CA VAL A 255 -21.75 33.87 10.59
C VAL A 255 -22.35 33.22 11.84
N SER A 256 -23.53 33.64 12.28
CA SER A 256 -24.23 33.04 13.42
C SER A 256 -24.56 31.56 13.16
N SER A 257 -25.11 31.25 12.00
CA SER A 257 -25.40 29.88 11.56
C SER A 257 -24.14 29.03 11.47
N PHE A 258 -23.03 29.58 10.95
CA PHE A 258 -21.72 28.90 10.91
C PHE A 258 -21.16 28.66 12.32
N LEU A 259 -21.23 29.63 13.22
CA LEU A 259 -20.78 29.48 14.61
C LEU A 259 -21.64 28.46 15.37
N ILE A 260 -22.95 28.46 15.16
CA ILE A 260 -23.87 27.48 15.72
C ILE A 260 -23.57 26.09 15.13
N PHE A 261 -23.39 25.97 13.81
CA PHE A 261 -23.04 24.71 13.15
C PHE A 261 -21.69 24.17 13.65
N ARG A 262 -20.67 25.04 13.78
CA ARG A 262 -19.36 24.66 14.33
C ARG A 262 -19.48 24.22 15.79
N LYS A 263 -20.30 24.91 16.60
CA LYS A 263 -20.57 24.52 17.98
C LYS A 263 -21.29 23.16 18.04
N LEU A 264 -22.32 22.95 17.21
CA LEU A 264 -23.08 21.70 17.14
C LEU A 264 -22.21 20.53 16.65
N MET A 265 -21.34 20.75 15.66
CA MET A 265 -20.38 19.73 15.21
C MET A 265 -19.35 19.41 16.30
N LEU A 266 -18.85 20.41 17.03
CA LEU A 266 -17.95 20.19 18.16
C LEU A 266 -18.63 19.40 19.28
N GLU A 267 -19.89 19.73 19.59
CA GLU A 267 -20.70 18.99 20.58
C GLU A 267 -20.98 17.55 20.12
N LYS A 268 -21.28 17.33 18.84
CA LYS A 268 -21.44 16.00 18.25
C LYS A 268 -20.15 15.17 18.33
N GLU A 269 -19.00 15.77 18.06
CA GLU A 269 -17.70 15.11 18.20
C GLU A 269 -17.35 14.79 19.67
N LEU A 270 -17.62 15.71 20.61
CA LEU A 270 -17.45 15.47 22.04
C LEU A 270 -18.38 14.35 22.54
N ALA A 271 -19.63 14.34 22.07
CA ALA A 271 -20.63 13.31 22.38
C ALA A 271 -20.29 11.94 21.78
N SER A 272 -19.52 11.90 20.68
CA SER A 272 -19.14 10.64 20.03
C SER A 272 -18.22 9.76 20.88
N MET A 273 -17.60 10.31 21.95
CA MET A 273 -16.77 9.60 22.93
C MET A 273 -15.79 8.58 22.32
N LEU A 274 -15.29 8.85 21.13
CA LEU A 274 -14.47 7.92 20.34
C LEU A 274 -13.08 7.62 20.97
N TRP A 275 -12.74 8.24 22.10
CA TRP A 275 -11.59 7.92 22.96
C TRP A 275 -11.92 6.86 24.02
N ARG A 276 -13.20 6.58 24.27
CA ARG A 276 -13.66 5.67 25.31
C ARG A 276 -13.45 4.24 24.86
N ILE A 277 -12.76 3.47 25.70
CA ILE A 277 -12.58 2.03 25.54
C ILE A 277 -13.40 1.35 26.63
N ARG A 278 -14.21 0.36 26.26
CA ARG A 278 -14.91 -0.49 27.24
C ARG A 278 -13.95 -1.52 27.80
N TRP A 279 -14.06 -1.83 29.09
CA TRP A 279 -13.19 -2.82 29.73
C TRP A 279 -13.19 -4.18 29.02
N GLU A 280 -14.34 -4.60 28.48
CA GLU A 280 -14.53 -5.85 27.73
C GLU A 280 -13.72 -5.93 26.42
N GLU A 281 -13.36 -4.78 25.84
CA GLU A 281 -12.57 -4.71 24.60
C GLU A 281 -11.07 -4.87 24.86
N LEU A 282 -10.64 -4.79 26.13
CA LEU A 282 -9.27 -5.04 26.56
C LEU A 282 -9.12 -6.52 26.94
N GLN A 283 -8.40 -7.25 26.11
CA GLN A 283 -8.09 -8.65 26.37
C GLN A 283 -6.77 -8.74 27.13
N PHE A 284 -6.81 -9.28 28.34
CA PHE A 284 -5.62 -9.56 29.14
C PHE A 284 -5.25 -11.03 28.95
N GLY A 285 -3.99 -11.32 28.59
CA GLY A 285 -3.52 -12.70 28.50
C GLY A 285 -3.69 -13.41 29.85
N ASN A 286 -4.19 -14.65 29.86
CA ASN A 286 -4.49 -15.45 31.06
C ASN A 286 -3.38 -15.37 32.13
N SER A 287 -3.63 -14.59 33.18
CA SER A 287 -2.71 -14.36 34.30
C SER A 287 -2.78 -15.48 35.37
N GLU A 288 -3.80 -16.34 35.34
CA GLU A 288 -4.04 -17.33 36.42
C GLU A 288 -3.06 -18.51 36.48
N ARG A 289 -2.16 -18.70 35.50
CA ARG A 289 -1.09 -19.73 35.58
C ARG A 289 0.22 -19.25 36.20
N TYR A 290 0.42 -17.95 36.41
CA TYR A 290 1.70 -17.42 36.89
C TYR A 290 1.85 -17.37 38.41
N HIS A 291 0.76 -17.44 39.18
CA HIS A 291 0.80 -17.26 40.63
C HIS A 291 1.13 -18.52 41.46
N LYS A 292 1.34 -19.70 40.86
CA LYS A 292 1.62 -20.95 41.61
C LYS A 292 3.04 -21.53 41.45
N GLY A 293 3.96 -20.83 40.78
CA GLY A 293 5.28 -21.39 40.45
C GLY A 293 6.51 -20.61 40.93
N ALA A 294 6.36 -19.54 41.71
CA ALA A 294 7.50 -18.72 42.16
C ALA A 294 7.85 -19.01 43.62
N GLY A 295 8.47 -20.16 43.86
CA GLY A 295 9.28 -20.38 45.06
C GLY A 295 10.52 -19.49 45.01
N SER A 296 10.66 -18.63 46.01
CA SER A 296 11.89 -17.99 46.51
C SER A 296 12.96 -17.58 45.48
N ARG A 297 12.79 -16.40 44.88
CA ARG A 297 13.91 -15.54 44.45
C ARG A 297 13.47 -14.09 44.17
N LEU A 298 12.82 -13.49 45.16
CA LEU A 298 12.65 -12.04 45.26
C LEU A 298 14.00 -11.43 45.67
N THR A 299 14.86 -11.09 44.70
CA THR A 299 15.94 -10.14 44.95
C THR A 299 15.33 -8.74 44.98
N LEU A 300 15.29 -8.19 46.20
CA LEU A 300 14.96 -6.81 46.54
C LEU A 300 15.67 -5.82 45.62
N SER A 301 14.96 -5.26 44.64
CA SER A 301 15.31 -3.95 44.07
C SER A 301 14.43 -2.92 44.81
N LEU A 302 15.03 -2.33 45.84
CA LEU A 302 14.45 -1.32 46.73
C LEU A 302 14.51 0.11 46.12
N ARG A 303 14.71 0.25 44.82
CA ARG A 303 14.92 1.54 44.15
C ARG A 303 14.01 1.71 42.93
N GLY A 304 12.83 2.26 43.18
CA GLY A 304 12.14 3.21 42.29
C GLY A 304 11.36 2.70 41.07
N SER A 305 11.66 1.52 40.52
CA SER A 305 10.84 0.95 39.43
C SER A 305 9.52 0.43 39.98
N SER A 306 8.39 0.95 39.48
CA SER A 306 7.06 0.49 39.89
C SER A 306 6.63 -0.82 39.20
N TYR A 307 7.46 -1.41 38.33
CA TYR A 307 7.09 -2.56 37.52
C TYR A 307 8.27 -3.54 37.40
N GLY A 308 8.13 -4.71 38.03
CA GLY A 308 9.08 -5.81 37.89
C GLY A 308 8.96 -6.45 36.50
N SER A 309 10.10 -6.83 35.92
CA SER A 309 10.16 -7.53 34.63
C SER A 309 9.56 -8.93 34.72
N LEU A 310 8.57 -9.25 33.89
CA LEU A 310 8.05 -10.62 33.72
C LEU A 310 8.62 -11.23 32.44
N MET A 311 9.27 -12.39 32.56
CA MET A 311 9.69 -13.19 31.41
C MET A 311 8.52 -14.05 30.91
N THR A 312 8.26 -14.03 29.61
CA THR A 312 7.31 -14.95 28.98
C THR A 312 7.84 -16.39 28.96
N ALA A 313 6.97 -17.38 29.14
CA ALA A 313 7.31 -18.82 29.20
C ALA A 313 8.08 -19.39 27.97
N HIS A 314 8.23 -18.60 26.89
CA HIS A 314 8.97 -18.95 25.68
C HIS A 314 10.28 -18.15 25.48
N GLY A 315 10.76 -17.42 26.50
CA GLY A 315 12.09 -16.81 26.51
C GLY A 315 12.35 -15.71 25.47
N LYS A 316 11.34 -15.27 24.68
CA LYS A 316 11.54 -14.35 23.55
C LYS A 316 11.15 -12.89 23.81
N TYR A 317 10.40 -12.56 24.88
CA TYR A 317 10.00 -11.18 25.17
C TYR A 317 9.99 -10.86 26.67
N GLN A 318 10.71 -9.81 27.05
CA GLN A 318 10.66 -9.18 28.38
C GLN A 318 9.53 -8.14 28.37
N ILE A 319 8.59 -8.27 29.29
CA ILE A 319 7.45 -7.34 29.41
C ILE A 319 7.81 -6.30 30.48
N PHE A 320 7.84 -5.03 30.07
CA PHE A 320 8.29 -3.90 30.91
C PHE A 320 7.15 -3.07 31.51
N ALA A 321 5.90 -3.34 31.13
CA ALA A 321 4.71 -2.63 31.63
C ALA A 321 3.48 -3.56 31.62
N ASN A 322 2.40 -3.17 32.31
CA ASN A 322 1.11 -3.86 32.19
C ASN A 322 0.60 -3.73 30.74
N THR A 323 0.52 -4.85 30.04
CA THR A 323 0.09 -4.92 28.65
C THR A 323 -1.29 -5.59 28.54
N GLY A 324 -2.01 -5.23 27.48
CA GLY A 324 -3.19 -5.95 27.03
C GLY A 324 -3.29 -5.91 25.51
N HIS A 325 -4.27 -6.61 24.96
CA HIS A 325 -4.60 -6.57 23.55
C HIS A 325 -5.86 -5.75 23.31
N PHE A 326 -5.78 -4.75 22.45
CA PHE A 326 -6.91 -3.96 21.98
C PHE A 326 -6.98 -4.06 20.46
N LYS A 327 -8.08 -4.61 19.94
CA LYS A 327 -8.29 -4.85 18.49
C LYS A 327 -7.12 -5.59 17.82
N GLY A 328 -6.55 -6.58 18.52
CA GLY A 328 -5.41 -7.38 18.05
C GLY A 328 -4.02 -6.77 18.31
N ASN A 329 -3.91 -5.48 18.63
CA ASN A 329 -2.62 -4.83 18.91
C ASN A 329 -2.25 -4.85 20.40
N VAL A 330 -0.97 -5.04 20.70
CA VAL A 330 -0.44 -4.93 22.07
C VAL A 330 -0.42 -3.46 22.49
N VAL A 331 -1.05 -3.14 23.61
CA VAL A 331 -1.17 -1.79 24.16
C VAL A 331 -0.67 -1.73 25.60
N ALA A 332 -0.16 -0.56 26.01
CA ALA A 332 0.24 -0.30 27.38
C ALA A 332 -0.97 0.20 28.18
N ILE A 333 -1.24 -0.41 29.33
CA ILE A 333 -2.41 -0.13 30.16
C ILE A 333 -1.94 0.39 31.52
N LYS A 334 -2.30 1.64 31.82
CA LYS A 334 -1.97 2.28 33.09
C LYS A 334 -3.22 2.49 33.93
N HIS A 335 -3.31 1.78 35.05
CA HIS A 335 -4.44 1.93 35.98
C HIS A 335 -4.37 3.27 36.72
N VAL A 336 -5.53 3.90 36.89
CA VAL A 336 -5.69 5.14 37.64
C VAL A 336 -6.38 4.81 38.96
N ASN A 337 -5.72 5.14 40.07
CA ASN A 337 -6.24 4.89 41.42
C ASN A 337 -7.30 5.95 41.82
N LYS A 338 -8.46 5.94 41.14
CA LYS A 338 -9.63 6.78 41.46
C LYS A 338 -10.89 5.93 41.47
N LYS A 339 -11.74 6.12 42.50
CA LYS A 339 -13.00 5.37 42.63
C LYS A 339 -14.04 5.72 41.55
N ARG A 340 -14.03 6.97 41.10
CA ARG A 340 -14.90 7.48 40.03
C ARG A 340 -14.26 8.73 39.42
N ILE A 341 -14.46 8.94 38.14
CA ILE A 341 -14.06 10.18 37.43
C ILE A 341 -15.33 10.85 36.92
N GLU A 342 -15.52 12.11 37.29
CA GLU A 342 -16.58 12.95 36.74
C GLU A 342 -16.14 13.53 35.40
N LEU A 343 -16.91 13.23 34.34
CA LEU A 343 -16.65 13.74 32.99
C LEU A 343 -17.13 15.20 32.89
N THR A 344 -16.33 16.13 33.41
CA THR A 344 -16.57 17.56 33.18
C THR A 344 -16.17 17.95 31.75
N ARG A 345 -16.70 19.08 31.27
CA ARG A 345 -16.39 19.59 29.92
C ARG A 345 -14.89 19.80 29.69
N GLN A 346 -14.15 20.22 30.71
CA GLN A 346 -12.70 20.40 30.65
C GLN A 346 -11.97 19.07 30.44
N VAL A 347 -12.37 18.04 31.17
CA VAL A 347 -11.80 16.68 31.10
C VAL A 347 -12.04 16.04 29.73
N LEU A 348 -13.24 16.24 29.15
CA LEU A 348 -13.54 15.77 27.79
C LEU A 348 -12.69 16.49 26.72
N PHE A 349 -12.40 17.77 26.93
CA PHE A 349 -11.54 18.54 26.04
C PHE A 349 -10.09 18.08 26.11
N GLU A 350 -9.58 17.80 27.32
CA GLU A 350 -8.24 17.21 27.53
C GLU A 350 -8.10 15.86 26.83
N LEU A 351 -9.07 14.95 26.97
CA LEU A 351 -9.06 13.63 26.30
C LEU A 351 -9.13 13.75 24.78
N LYS A 352 -9.92 14.69 24.25
CA LYS A 352 -9.96 14.96 22.81
C LYS A 352 -8.60 15.43 22.32
N HIS A 353 -8.01 16.44 22.96
CA HIS A 353 -6.70 16.95 22.58
C HIS A 353 -5.61 15.88 22.64
N MET A 354 -5.60 15.04 23.66
CA MET A 354 -4.64 13.93 23.78
C MET A 354 -4.73 12.95 22.60
N ARG A 355 -5.93 12.70 22.09
CA ARG A 355 -6.13 11.81 20.95
C ARG A 355 -5.76 12.45 19.62
N ASP A 356 -6.00 13.74 19.48
CA ASP A 356 -5.73 14.50 18.25
C ASP A 356 -4.22 14.79 18.10
N VAL A 357 -3.46 14.79 19.20
CA VAL A 357 -2.00 14.92 19.20
C VAL A 357 -1.36 13.64 18.64
N GLN A 358 -0.68 13.77 17.49
CA GLN A 358 0.12 12.70 16.88
C GLN A 358 1.51 13.23 16.52
N PHE A 359 2.54 12.63 17.09
CA PHE A 359 3.92 12.97 16.80
C PHE A 359 4.84 11.76 17.03
N ASN A 360 5.87 11.61 16.20
CA ASN A 360 6.73 10.42 16.20
C ASN A 360 7.48 10.20 17.52
N HIS A 361 7.80 11.26 18.26
CA HIS A 361 8.52 11.21 19.54
C HIS A 361 7.60 11.39 20.76
N LEU A 362 6.27 11.23 20.59
CA LEU A 362 5.30 11.14 21.68
C LEU A 362 4.55 9.82 21.58
N THR A 363 4.23 9.19 22.71
CA THR A 363 3.40 7.97 22.65
C THR A 363 1.98 8.32 22.23
N ARG A 364 1.45 7.62 21.22
CA ARG A 364 0.06 7.78 20.77
C ARG A 364 -0.92 7.37 21.88
N PHE A 365 -1.82 8.29 22.22
CA PHE A 365 -2.96 8.00 23.07
C PHE A 365 -4.03 7.24 22.26
N ILE A 366 -4.39 6.04 22.73
CA ILE A 366 -5.37 5.18 22.06
C ILE A 366 -6.76 5.44 22.66
N GLY A 367 -6.83 5.54 23.98
CA GLY A 367 -8.07 5.84 24.67
C GLY A 367 -7.97 5.68 26.19
N ALA A 368 -9.12 5.80 26.86
CA ALA A 368 -9.24 5.58 28.29
C ALA A 368 -10.49 4.75 28.62
N CYS A 369 -10.35 3.85 29.58
CA CYS A 369 -11.44 3.13 30.22
C CYS A 369 -11.82 3.86 31.51
N ILE A 370 -13.11 4.15 31.67
CA ILE A 370 -13.67 4.88 32.81
C ILE A 370 -14.70 4.04 33.58
N ASP A 371 -14.80 2.75 33.28
CA ASP A 371 -15.77 1.84 33.86
C ASP A 371 -15.34 1.45 35.29
N PRO A 372 -16.04 1.87 36.37
CA PRO A 372 -15.63 1.53 37.74
C PRO A 372 -15.75 0.02 37.99
N PRO A 373 -14.80 -0.64 38.69
CA PRO A 373 -13.61 -0.10 39.36
C PRO A 373 -12.36 0.01 38.46
N ASN A 374 -12.45 -0.39 37.19
CA ASN A 374 -11.33 -0.56 36.27
C ASN A 374 -11.06 0.69 35.43
N ILE A 375 -10.60 1.76 36.07
CA ILE A 375 -10.22 3.00 35.38
C ILE A 375 -8.77 2.88 34.89
N CYS A 376 -8.55 2.99 33.58
CA CYS A 376 -7.21 2.91 33.00
C CYS A 376 -7.03 3.80 31.76
N ILE A 377 -5.78 4.18 31.51
CA ILE A 377 -5.31 4.93 30.34
C ILE A 377 -4.60 3.95 29.43
N VAL A 378 -4.94 3.97 28.14
CA VAL A 378 -4.41 3.06 27.13
C VAL A 378 -3.59 3.85 26.10
N THR A 379 -2.31 3.50 25.99
CA THR A 379 -1.36 4.11 25.03
C THR A 379 -0.67 3.04 24.21
N GLU A 380 0.03 3.44 23.15
CA GLU A 380 0.87 2.49 22.39
C GLU A 380 1.94 1.84 23.29
N TYR A 381 2.19 0.55 23.07
CA TYR A 381 3.23 -0.19 23.79
C TYR A 381 4.58 -0.07 23.09
N CYS A 382 5.61 0.26 23.87
CA CYS A 382 7.00 0.37 23.41
C CYS A 382 7.80 -0.83 23.93
N PRO A 383 8.21 -1.78 23.05
CA PRO A 383 8.71 -3.08 23.48
C PRO A 383 10.14 -3.08 24.06
N ARG A 384 10.91 -1.99 23.92
CA ARG A 384 12.27 -1.89 24.47
C ARG A 384 12.29 -1.33 25.89
N GLY A 385 11.13 -1.05 26.48
CA GLY A 385 11.01 -0.51 27.83
C GLY A 385 11.27 0.99 27.89
N SER A 386 11.54 1.47 29.10
CA SER A 386 11.88 2.86 29.36
C SER A 386 13.37 3.13 29.15
N LEU A 387 13.74 4.40 29.02
CA LEU A 387 15.13 4.84 28.97
C LEU A 387 15.89 4.39 30.22
N GLN A 388 15.22 4.41 31.38
CA GLN A 388 15.80 3.92 32.62
C GLN A 388 16.17 2.42 32.50
N ASP A 389 15.29 1.58 31.95
CA ASP A 389 15.55 0.15 31.75
C ASP A 389 16.73 -0.11 30.79
N ILE A 390 16.88 0.74 29.77
CA ILE A 390 17.97 0.65 28.78
C ILE A 390 19.31 1.05 29.41
N LEU A 391 19.32 2.10 30.24
CA LEU A 391 20.52 2.58 30.91
C LEU A 391 21.02 1.56 31.96
N GLU A 392 20.10 0.94 32.70
CA GLU A 392 20.40 -0.09 33.72
C GLU A 392 20.87 -1.42 33.12
N ASN A 393 20.56 -1.70 31.85
CA ASN A 393 20.92 -2.97 31.23
C ASN A 393 22.32 -2.96 30.63
N ASP A 394 23.33 -3.40 31.39
CA ASP A 394 24.75 -3.46 30.97
C ASP A 394 25.03 -4.24 29.67
N SER A 395 24.14 -5.14 29.25
CA SER A 395 24.30 -5.89 27.99
C SER A 395 24.15 -5.01 26.73
N ILE A 396 23.50 -3.85 26.85
CA ILE A 396 23.34 -2.91 25.75
C ILE A 396 24.59 -2.03 25.68
N ASN A 397 25.30 -2.06 24.55
CA ASN A 397 26.42 -1.16 24.31
C ASN A 397 25.90 0.21 23.81
N LEU A 398 25.94 1.22 24.68
CA LEU A 398 25.52 2.59 24.40
C LEU A 398 26.73 3.42 23.97
N ASP A 399 27.08 3.38 22.69
CA ASP A 399 28.06 4.29 22.11
C ASP A 399 27.53 5.74 22.11
N TRP A 400 28.44 6.72 21.95
CA TRP A 400 28.06 8.13 21.96
C TRP A 400 27.07 8.48 20.86
N MET A 401 27.17 7.77 19.73
CA MET A 401 26.28 7.93 18.58
C MET A 401 24.82 7.64 18.96
N PHE A 402 24.59 6.52 19.63
CA PHE A 402 23.29 6.10 20.13
C PHE A 402 22.81 6.96 21.31
N ARG A 403 23.72 7.44 22.17
CA ARG A 403 23.35 8.41 23.23
C ARG A 403 22.83 9.72 22.62
N TYR A 404 23.49 10.25 21.60
CA TYR A 404 23.06 11.46 20.91
C TYR A 404 21.73 11.30 20.17
N SER A 405 21.44 10.12 19.59
CA SER A 405 20.15 9.87 18.96
C SER A 405 19.00 9.93 19.98
N LEU A 406 19.16 9.30 21.14
CA LEU A 406 18.19 9.35 22.24
C LEU A 406 17.98 10.79 22.76
N ILE A 407 19.06 11.54 22.96
CA ILE A 407 19.00 12.94 23.40
C ILE A 407 18.26 13.81 22.37
N ASN A 408 18.57 13.65 21.09
CA ASN A 408 17.94 14.41 20.01
C ASN A 408 16.44 14.10 19.89
N ASP A 409 16.06 12.83 20.04
CA ASP A 409 14.66 12.40 19.99
C ASP A 409 13.85 12.92 21.19
N LEU A 410 14.43 12.90 22.39
CA LEU A 410 13.84 13.53 23.58
C LEU A 410 13.61 15.03 23.38
N VAL A 411 14.59 15.74 22.82
CA VAL A 411 14.47 17.18 22.57
C VAL A 411 13.43 17.50 21.50
N LYS A 412 13.33 16.71 20.42
CA LYS A 412 12.26 16.87 19.43
C LYS A 412 10.88 16.66 20.05
N GLY A 413 10.72 15.63 20.89
CA GLY A 413 9.46 15.34 21.59
C GLY A 413 9.03 16.48 22.51
N MET A 414 9.95 16.97 23.35
CA MET A 414 9.66 18.08 24.27
C MET A 414 9.43 19.42 23.57
N ALA A 415 10.21 19.72 22.51
CA ALA A 415 9.99 20.92 21.70
C ALA A 415 8.62 20.93 21.03
N PHE A 416 8.13 19.76 20.58
CA PHE A 416 6.78 19.64 20.04
C PHE A 416 5.73 19.81 21.14
N LEU A 417 5.91 19.15 22.30
CA LEU A 417 4.96 19.22 23.41
C LEU A 417 4.79 20.64 23.94
N HIS A 418 5.87 21.40 24.09
CA HIS A 418 5.84 22.80 24.57
C HIS A 418 5.14 23.76 23.60
N ASN A 419 5.19 23.47 22.29
CA ASN A 419 4.48 24.24 21.26
C ASN A 419 3.05 23.74 21.02
N SER A 420 2.63 22.67 21.70
CA SER A 420 1.29 22.09 21.59
C SER A 420 0.32 22.70 22.62
N ILE A 421 -0.97 22.37 22.49
CA ILE A 421 -2.04 22.79 23.40
C ILE A 421 -1.83 22.25 24.83
N ILE A 422 -1.05 21.18 25.00
CA ILE A 422 -0.69 20.61 26.32
C ILE A 422 0.33 21.50 27.04
N SER A 423 1.14 22.24 26.26
CA SER A 423 2.11 23.27 26.69
C SER A 423 3.25 22.83 27.61
N SER A 424 3.12 21.74 28.38
CA SER A 424 4.16 21.24 29.29
C SER A 424 3.94 19.77 29.65
N HIS A 425 5.01 19.07 30.06
CA HIS A 425 4.93 17.69 30.52
C HIS A 425 4.58 17.60 32.01
N GLY A 426 5.24 18.41 32.86
CA GLY A 426 4.95 18.54 34.29
C GLY A 426 5.53 17.44 35.19
N SER A 427 5.84 16.26 34.65
CA SER A 427 6.53 15.18 35.36
C SER A 427 7.51 14.39 34.47
N LEU A 428 8.43 15.08 33.79
CA LEU A 428 9.41 14.45 32.91
C LEU A 428 10.46 13.67 33.73
N LYS A 429 10.75 12.43 33.34
CA LYS A 429 11.72 11.54 34.00
C LYS A 429 12.16 10.44 33.03
N SER A 430 13.29 9.79 33.29
CA SER A 430 13.82 8.72 32.43
C SER A 430 12.84 7.52 32.29
N SER A 431 12.06 7.19 33.32
CA SER A 431 10.99 6.17 33.23
C SER A 431 9.76 6.58 32.40
N ASN A 432 9.59 7.87 32.07
CA ASN A 432 8.54 8.38 31.17
C ASN A 432 9.05 8.58 29.73
N CYS A 433 10.30 8.24 29.47
CA CYS A 433 10.85 8.16 28.12
C CYS A 433 10.89 6.69 27.73
N VAL A 434 10.14 6.27 26.73
CA VAL A 434 10.04 4.87 26.30
C VAL A 434 10.57 4.70 24.89
N VAL A 435 11.06 3.50 24.57
CA VAL A 435 11.75 3.25 23.29
C VAL A 435 11.00 2.21 22.46
N ASP A 436 10.70 2.57 21.21
CA ASP A 436 9.97 1.71 20.29
C ASP A 436 10.86 0.58 19.72
N SER A 437 10.29 -0.29 18.88
CA SER A 437 11.02 -1.40 18.27
C SER A 437 12.19 -0.97 17.37
N ARG A 438 12.19 0.27 16.88
CA ARG A 438 13.19 0.87 15.99
C ARG A 438 14.21 1.73 16.73
N PHE A 439 14.25 1.64 18.07
CA PHE A 439 15.12 2.46 18.92
C PHE A 439 14.84 3.97 18.84
N VAL A 440 13.61 4.36 18.50
CA VAL A 440 13.18 5.77 18.57
C VAL A 440 12.63 6.04 19.97
N LEU A 441 13.15 7.08 20.62
CA LEU A 441 12.66 7.52 21.92
C LEU A 441 11.35 8.29 21.75
N LYS A 442 10.35 7.90 22.55
CA LYS A 442 9.03 8.52 22.65
C LYS A 442 8.76 8.93 24.09
N ILE A 443 8.16 10.10 24.27
CA ILE A 443 7.76 10.59 25.58
C ILE A 443 6.35 10.09 25.87
N THR A 444 6.17 9.46 27.03
CA THR A 444 4.89 8.98 27.51
C THR A 444 4.45 9.72 28.76
N ASP A 445 3.24 9.45 29.22
CA ASP A 445 2.71 9.99 30.46
C ASP A 445 2.53 11.52 30.53
N TYR A 446 2.48 12.17 29.37
CA TYR A 446 2.15 13.59 29.22
C TYR A 446 0.63 13.85 29.28
N GLY A 447 0.24 15.08 29.65
CA GLY A 447 -1.16 15.52 29.71
C GLY A 447 -2.03 14.79 30.74
N LEU A 448 -3.35 15.03 30.71
CA LEU A 448 -4.34 14.43 31.62
C LEU A 448 -4.01 14.59 33.11
N ALA A 449 -3.54 15.78 33.51
CA ALA A 449 -3.20 16.09 34.90
C ALA A 449 -4.38 15.84 35.85
N SER A 450 -5.61 16.11 35.38
CA SER A 450 -6.87 15.85 36.08
C SER A 450 -7.13 14.36 36.36
N PHE A 451 -6.77 13.46 35.44
CA PHE A 451 -6.85 12.00 35.63
C PHE A 451 -5.73 11.48 36.54
N ARG A 452 -4.54 12.04 36.39
CA ARG A 452 -3.30 11.55 37.03
C ARG A 452 -3.09 12.06 38.45
N SER A 453 -3.84 13.09 38.89
CA SER A 453 -3.74 13.58 40.27
C SER A 453 -4.23 12.53 41.27
N THR A 454 -3.30 11.78 41.83
CA THR A 454 -3.55 10.94 43.00
C THR A 454 -3.16 11.73 44.24
N ALA A 455 -4.12 11.99 45.11
CA ALA A 455 -3.83 12.30 46.49
C ALA A 455 -3.38 10.98 47.15
N GLU A 456 -2.10 10.62 47.01
CA GLU A 456 -1.51 9.57 47.86
C GLU A 456 -1.01 10.21 49.15
N PRO A 457 -1.57 9.86 50.31
CA PRO A 457 -1.15 10.38 51.60
C PRO A 457 -0.12 9.44 52.22
N ASP A 458 1.07 9.29 51.63
CA ASP A 458 2.09 8.46 52.26
C ASP A 458 3.54 8.93 52.03
N ASP A 459 4.28 9.11 53.12
CA ASP A 459 5.66 9.63 53.22
C ASP A 459 6.69 8.56 52.79
N SER A 460 6.41 7.86 51.69
CA SER A 460 7.15 6.69 51.25
C SER A 460 8.43 7.04 50.48
N HIS A 461 9.46 6.20 50.60
CA HIS A 461 10.73 6.31 49.87
C HIS A 461 10.52 6.40 48.34
N ALA A 462 9.50 5.70 47.82
CA ALA A 462 9.13 5.70 46.40
C ALA A 462 8.61 7.07 45.91
N LEU A 463 7.96 7.85 46.77
CA LEU A 463 7.48 9.19 46.43
C LEU A 463 8.63 10.18 46.26
N TYR A 464 9.63 10.13 47.15
CA TYR A 464 10.83 10.96 47.04
C TYR A 464 11.71 10.56 45.85
N ALA A 465 11.81 9.26 45.56
CA ALA A 465 12.51 8.79 44.35
C ALA A 465 11.88 9.37 43.07
N LYS A 466 10.55 9.45 42.97
CA LYS A 466 9.85 10.07 41.83
C LYS A 466 10.12 11.58 41.70
N LYS A 467 10.54 12.24 42.78
CA LYS A 467 10.81 13.70 42.83
C LYS A 467 12.24 14.08 42.47
N LEU A 468 13.14 13.14 42.19
CA LEU A 468 14.56 13.43 41.89
C LEU A 468 14.75 14.30 40.64
N TRP A 469 13.85 14.19 39.66
CA TRP A 469 13.83 15.02 38.45
C TRP A 469 13.08 16.34 38.61
N THR A 470 12.46 16.59 39.78
CA THR A 470 11.59 17.74 39.99
C THR A 470 12.39 19.00 40.29
N ALA A 471 12.09 20.07 39.55
CA ALA A 471 12.74 21.36 39.71
C ALA A 471 12.50 22.00 41.08
N PRO A 472 13.45 22.81 41.62
CA PRO A 472 13.36 23.38 42.96
C PRO A 472 12.12 24.27 43.18
N GLU A 473 11.65 24.97 42.14
CA GLU A 473 10.45 25.79 42.20
C GLU A 473 9.16 24.96 42.40
N LEU A 474 9.08 23.77 41.80
CA LEU A 474 7.94 22.85 41.97
C LEU A 474 7.95 22.17 43.35
N LEU A 475 9.14 21.95 43.92
CA LEU A 475 9.28 21.41 45.27
C LEU A 475 8.80 22.40 46.34
N SER A 476 8.75 23.70 46.05
CA SER A 476 8.37 24.74 47.00
C SER A 476 6.85 24.88 47.22
N GLY A 477 6.02 24.24 46.38
CA GLY A 477 4.57 24.06 46.63
C GLY A 477 3.65 25.17 46.13
N ASN A 478 4.17 26.20 45.45
CA ASN A 478 3.33 27.26 44.87
C ASN A 478 2.83 26.89 43.46
N PRO A 479 1.58 27.20 43.10
CA PRO A 479 1.09 27.06 41.74
C PRO A 479 1.91 27.95 40.81
N LEU A 480 2.56 27.36 39.80
CA LEU A 480 3.37 28.09 38.84
C LEU A 480 2.57 28.40 37.56
N PRO A 481 2.82 29.55 36.90
CA PRO A 481 2.32 29.81 35.56
C PRO A 481 2.88 28.81 34.54
N THR A 482 2.22 28.67 33.39
CA THR A 482 2.58 27.72 32.31
C THR A 482 4.04 27.83 31.87
N THR A 483 4.57 29.06 31.76
CA THR A 483 5.99 29.32 31.45
C THR A 483 6.93 28.76 32.52
N GLY A 484 6.53 28.80 33.80
CA GLY A 484 7.28 28.19 34.90
C GLY A 484 7.31 26.66 34.80
N MET A 485 6.20 26.04 34.36
CA MET A 485 6.13 24.58 34.17
C MET A 485 7.00 24.11 32.99
N GLN A 486 7.07 24.87 31.90
CA GLN A 486 7.99 24.59 30.79
C GLN A 486 9.46 24.62 31.22
N LYS A 487 9.86 25.60 32.04
CA LYS A 487 11.24 25.70 32.55
C LYS A 487 11.55 24.62 33.60
N ALA A 488 10.54 24.10 34.29
CA ALA A 488 10.71 22.94 35.16
C ALA A 488 10.99 21.65 34.35
N ASP A 489 10.35 21.46 33.19
CA ASP A 489 10.66 20.33 32.30
C ASP A 489 12.11 20.37 31.79
N VAL A 490 12.66 21.59 31.56
CA VAL A 490 14.07 21.77 31.15
C VAL A 490 15.03 21.33 32.26
N TYR A 491 14.70 21.58 33.53
CA TYR A 491 15.47 21.06 34.66
C TYR A 491 15.48 19.53 34.68
N SER A 492 14.30 18.91 34.53
CA SER A 492 14.18 17.45 34.45
C SER A 492 14.99 16.86 33.29
N PHE A 493 15.01 17.54 32.14
CA PHE A 493 15.86 17.17 31.00
C PHE A 493 17.36 17.21 31.34
N GLY A 494 17.82 18.21 32.10
CA GLY A 494 19.21 18.29 32.56
C GLY A 494 19.64 17.08 33.40
N ILE A 495 18.75 16.59 34.28
CA ILE A 495 19.00 15.37 35.07
C ILE A 495 19.06 14.12 34.17
N ILE A 496 18.14 13.99 33.22
CA ILE A 496 18.14 12.88 32.25
C ILE A 496 19.39 12.90 31.37
N LEU A 497 19.88 14.09 31.02
CA LEU A 497 21.09 14.24 30.21
C LEU A 497 22.33 13.71 30.94
N GLN A 498 22.40 13.90 32.26
CA GLN A 498 23.43 13.29 33.10
C GLN A 498 23.28 11.76 33.15
N GLU A 499 22.06 11.24 33.31
CA GLU A 499 21.79 9.79 33.32
C GLU A 499 22.29 9.13 32.01
N ILE A 500 22.02 9.75 30.86
CA ILE A 500 22.48 9.24 29.55
C ILE A 500 24.01 9.34 29.42
N ALA A 501 24.60 10.44 29.90
CA ALA A 501 26.03 10.69 29.76
C ALA A 501 26.89 9.74 30.62
N LEU A 502 26.51 9.54 31.89
CA LEU A 502 27.28 8.74 32.86
C LEU A 502 26.77 7.31 33.02
N ARG A 503 25.65 6.94 32.38
CA ARG A 503 24.97 5.64 32.53
C ARG A 503 24.82 5.25 34.02
N SER A 504 24.48 6.24 34.83
CA SER A 504 24.36 6.13 36.28
C SER A 504 22.93 6.46 36.69
N GLY A 505 22.56 6.10 37.92
CA GLY A 505 21.23 6.39 38.46
C GLY A 505 20.89 7.90 38.48
N PRO A 506 19.60 8.24 38.65
CA PRO A 506 19.17 9.63 38.63
C PRO A 506 19.80 10.45 39.75
N PHE A 507 20.21 11.68 39.43
CA PHE A 507 20.90 12.58 40.36
C PHE A 507 22.17 11.93 40.95
N TYR A 508 23.06 11.44 40.08
CA TYR A 508 24.28 10.76 40.50
C TYR A 508 25.25 11.73 41.19
N LEU A 509 25.85 11.28 42.30
CA LEU A 509 26.83 12.00 43.10
C LEU A 509 28.06 11.11 43.31
N GLU A 510 29.23 11.63 42.98
CA GLU A 510 30.48 10.90 43.15
C GLU A 510 30.84 10.80 44.64
N GLY A 511 31.00 9.57 45.14
CA GLY A 511 31.46 9.29 46.51
C GLY A 511 30.44 9.57 47.64
N LEU A 512 29.16 9.82 47.33
CA LEU A 512 28.11 10.12 48.31
C LEU A 512 26.86 9.26 48.10
N ASP A 513 26.54 8.39 49.06
CA ASP A 513 25.28 7.62 49.11
C ASP A 513 24.24 8.38 49.97
N LEU A 514 23.48 9.28 49.34
CA LEU A 514 22.38 9.99 50.00
C LEU A 514 21.04 9.35 49.65
N SER A 515 20.10 9.35 50.60
CA SER A 515 18.74 8.91 50.32
C SER A 515 17.99 9.92 49.43
N PRO A 516 17.02 9.48 48.61
CA PRO A 516 16.21 10.38 47.79
C PRO A 516 15.53 11.50 48.58
N LYS A 517 15.16 11.25 49.85
CA LYS A 517 14.55 12.25 50.73
C LYS A 517 15.53 13.37 51.08
N GLU A 518 16.78 13.02 51.39
CA GLU A 518 17.83 13.99 51.70
C GLU A 518 18.23 14.82 50.48
N ILE A 519 18.32 14.19 49.31
CA ILE A 519 18.62 14.88 48.04
C ILE A 519 17.55 15.92 47.74
N VAL A 520 16.28 15.52 47.75
CA VAL A 520 15.14 16.42 47.49
C VAL A 520 15.10 17.58 48.49
N GLN A 521 15.39 17.31 49.77
CA GLN A 521 15.41 18.36 50.79
C GLN A 521 16.58 19.34 50.60
N LYS A 522 17.77 18.86 50.23
CA LYS A 522 18.93 19.71 49.92
C LYS A 522 18.68 20.60 48.70
N VAL A 523 18.06 20.06 47.65
CA VAL A 523 17.66 20.84 46.46
C VAL A 523 16.61 21.89 46.83
N ARG A 524 15.64 21.54 47.67
CA ARG A 524 14.58 22.44 48.15
C ARG A 524 15.12 23.59 49.00
N ASN A 525 16.09 23.30 49.88
CA ASN A 525 16.66 24.29 50.81
C ASN A 525 17.52 25.36 50.10
N GLY A 526 17.98 25.11 48.87
CA GLY A 526 18.61 26.14 48.02
C GLY A 526 19.90 26.75 48.57
N GLN A 527 20.66 26.03 49.42
CA GLN A 527 21.92 26.53 49.97
C GLN A 527 22.99 26.70 48.88
N ARG A 528 23.81 27.77 48.94
CA ARG A 528 24.90 28.02 47.99
C ARG A 528 26.22 27.38 48.49
N PRO A 529 27.01 26.70 47.62
CA PRO A 529 26.73 26.40 46.22
C PRO A 529 25.54 25.44 46.08
N TYR A 530 24.69 25.69 45.08
CA TYR A 530 23.44 24.93 44.93
C TYR A 530 23.72 23.45 44.74
N PHE A 531 22.97 22.62 45.47
CA PHE A 531 23.13 21.17 45.41
C PHE A 531 22.75 20.65 44.03
N ARG A 532 23.71 20.09 43.31
CA ARG A 532 23.59 19.62 41.92
C ARG A 532 24.30 18.28 41.74
N PRO A 533 23.93 17.52 40.70
CA PRO A 533 24.58 16.24 40.41
C PRO A 533 26.06 16.40 40.00
N SER A 534 26.87 15.36 40.23
CA SER A 534 28.29 15.34 39.87
C SER A 534 28.49 15.12 38.36
N ILE A 535 29.39 15.87 37.73
CA ILE A 535 29.78 15.69 36.32
C ILE A 535 31.28 15.41 36.25
N ASP A 536 31.66 14.36 35.53
CA ASP A 536 33.05 14.13 35.14
C ASP A 536 33.40 14.99 33.91
N ARG A 537 34.24 16.01 34.12
CA ARG A 537 34.70 16.93 33.06
C ARG A 537 35.80 16.34 32.17
N THR A 538 36.34 15.16 32.50
CA THR A 538 37.44 14.55 31.76
C THR A 538 36.98 13.59 30.66
N GLN A 539 35.84 12.93 30.82
CA GLN A 539 35.28 11.99 29.84
C GLN A 539 34.19 12.59 28.93
N LEU A 540 33.61 13.73 29.31
CA LEU A 540 32.47 14.35 28.63
C LEU A 540 32.91 15.57 27.81
N ASN A 541 32.25 15.78 26.66
CA ASN A 541 32.47 16.99 25.85
C ASN A 541 32.09 18.25 26.64
N GLU A 542 32.99 19.24 26.71
CA GLU A 542 32.80 20.50 27.44
C GLU A 542 31.50 21.23 27.08
N GLU A 543 31.10 21.24 25.80
CA GLU A 543 29.87 21.91 25.39
C GLU A 543 28.60 21.18 25.88
N LEU A 544 28.65 19.85 26.05
CA LEU A 544 27.54 19.07 26.60
C LEU A 544 27.43 19.29 28.12
N VAL A 545 28.56 19.41 28.80
CA VAL A 545 28.65 19.78 30.23
C VAL A 545 28.03 21.16 30.44
N LEU A 546 28.39 22.15 29.61
CA LEU A 546 27.82 23.49 29.68
C LEU A 546 26.29 23.48 29.46
N LEU A 547 25.79 22.65 28.54
CA LEU A 547 24.36 22.49 28.32
C LEU A 547 23.66 21.91 29.55
N MET A 548 24.22 20.86 30.17
CA MET A 548 23.68 20.29 31.42
C MET A 548 23.63 21.35 32.53
N GLU A 549 24.72 22.10 32.72
CA GLU A 549 24.83 23.15 33.74
C GLU A 549 23.77 24.24 33.58
N ARG A 550 23.51 24.66 32.34
CA ARG A 550 22.45 25.64 32.03
C ARG A 550 21.04 25.08 32.20
N CYS A 551 20.81 23.79 31.90
CA CYS A 551 19.49 23.19 32.01
C CYS A 551 19.00 23.09 33.47
N TRP A 552 19.90 22.86 34.43
CA TRP A 552 19.55 22.76 35.85
C TRP A 552 19.86 24.03 36.67
N ALA A 553 19.97 25.19 36.03
CA ALA A 553 20.19 26.48 36.72
C ALA A 553 19.12 26.70 37.81
N GLN A 554 19.50 27.35 38.92
CA GLN A 554 18.57 27.59 40.03
C GLN A 554 17.43 28.52 39.60
N ASP A 555 17.75 29.59 38.88
CA ASP A 555 16.76 30.50 38.32
C ASP A 555 16.14 29.91 37.04
N PRO A 556 14.80 29.73 36.95
CA PRO A 556 14.12 29.29 35.74
C PRO A 556 14.38 30.17 34.51
N ALA A 557 14.66 31.47 34.68
CA ALA A 557 14.91 32.39 33.57
C ALA A 557 16.25 32.12 32.84
N GLU A 558 17.25 31.61 33.55
CA GLU A 558 18.57 31.28 32.99
C GLU A 558 18.55 29.99 32.15
N ARG A 559 17.54 29.14 32.36
CA ARG A 559 17.40 27.86 31.66
C ARG A 559 17.01 28.09 30.19
N PRO A 560 17.68 27.45 29.22
CA PRO A 560 17.33 27.58 27.81
C PRO A 560 15.96 26.97 27.51
N ASP A 561 15.31 27.39 26.42
CA ASP A 561 14.12 26.70 25.91
C ASP A 561 14.50 25.50 25.01
N PHE A 562 13.57 24.56 24.77
CA PHE A 562 13.85 23.39 23.92
C PHE A 562 14.16 23.74 22.44
N GLY A 563 13.77 24.93 21.97
CA GLY A 563 14.16 25.42 20.64
C GLY A 563 15.65 25.77 20.57
N GLN A 564 16.16 26.46 21.59
CA GLN A 564 17.57 26.79 21.80
C GLN A 564 18.38 25.50 22.01
N ILE A 565 17.91 24.59 22.87
CA ILE A 565 18.55 23.29 23.12
C ILE A 565 18.68 22.47 21.81
N LYS A 566 17.64 22.45 20.98
CA LYS A 566 17.67 21.82 19.64
C LYS A 566 18.74 22.45 18.72
N GLY A 567 18.93 23.77 18.80
CA GLY A 567 19.99 24.49 18.10
C GLY A 567 21.40 24.16 18.61
N PHE A 568 21.56 23.92 19.91
CA PHE A 568 22.82 23.41 20.48
C PHE A 568 23.10 21.99 19.98
N ILE A 569 22.19 21.04 20.14
CA ILE A 569 22.37 19.62 19.75
C ILE A 569 22.66 19.45 18.24
N ARG A 570 22.06 20.28 17.38
CA ARG A 570 22.33 20.25 15.93
C ARG A 570 23.77 20.61 15.55
N ARG A 571 24.47 21.43 16.36
CA ARG A 571 25.87 21.80 16.09
C ARG A 571 26.81 20.61 16.31
N PHE A 572 26.57 19.82 17.34
CA PHE A 572 27.30 18.56 17.58
C PHE A 572 27.14 17.53 16.46
N ASN A 573 25.98 17.51 15.79
CA ASN A 573 25.69 16.52 14.76
C ASN A 573 26.30 16.85 13.38
N LYS A 574 26.86 18.06 13.19
CA LYS A 574 27.50 18.45 11.91
C LYS A 574 28.89 17.86 11.71
N GLU A 575 29.60 17.48 12.78
CA GLU A 575 30.93 16.87 12.70
C GLU A 575 30.91 15.33 12.55
N GLY A 576 29.74 14.69 12.69
CA GLY A 576 29.56 13.22 12.58
C GLY A 576 28.68 12.76 11.41
N GLY A 577 28.48 13.61 10.40
CA GLY A 577 27.40 13.51 9.40
C GLY A 577 27.43 12.33 8.42
N THR A 578 28.46 11.48 8.41
CA THR A 578 28.60 10.42 7.40
C THR A 578 28.62 8.98 7.95
N SER A 579 28.43 8.75 9.25
CA SER A 579 28.49 7.37 9.81
C SER A 579 27.26 6.94 10.62
N ILE A 580 26.41 7.88 11.04
CA ILE A 580 25.24 7.58 11.89
C ILE A 580 24.14 6.84 11.12
N LEU A 581 23.82 7.36 9.94
CA LEU A 581 22.78 6.80 9.10
C LEU A 581 23.23 5.44 8.55
N ASP A 582 24.50 5.31 8.17
CA ASP A 582 25.06 4.07 7.62
C ASP A 582 25.15 2.95 8.66
N ASN A 583 25.54 3.23 9.91
CA ASN A 583 25.54 2.21 10.97
C ASN A 583 24.13 1.81 11.41
N LEU A 584 23.18 2.76 11.44
CA LEU A 584 21.77 2.45 11.72
C LEU A 584 21.12 1.72 10.53
N LEU A 585 21.47 2.07 9.29
CA LEU A 585 21.03 1.37 8.07
C LEU A 585 21.59 -0.04 8.03
N LEU A 586 22.88 -0.26 8.32
CA LEU A 586 23.50 -1.59 8.43
C LEU A 586 22.82 -2.46 9.49
N ARG A 587 22.49 -1.88 10.66
CA ARG A 587 21.73 -2.61 11.69
C ARG A 587 20.28 -2.87 11.26
N MET A 588 19.62 -1.91 10.61
CA MET A 588 18.26 -2.08 10.08
C MET A 588 18.20 -3.09 8.94
N GLU A 589 19.22 -3.16 8.09
CA GLU A 589 19.38 -4.13 7.00
C GLU A 589 19.58 -5.54 7.56
N GLN A 590 20.39 -5.71 8.61
CA GLN A 590 20.47 -6.97 9.34
C GLN A 590 19.14 -7.39 9.97
N TYR A 591 18.37 -6.46 10.53
CA TYR A 591 17.04 -6.76 11.06
C TYR A 591 16.02 -7.07 9.95
N ALA A 592 16.07 -6.37 8.82
CA ALA A 592 15.23 -6.61 7.65
C ALA A 592 15.50 -7.99 7.06
N ASN A 593 16.77 -8.37 6.88
CA ASN A 593 17.17 -9.68 6.36
C ASN A 593 16.77 -10.82 7.31
N ASN A 594 16.87 -10.62 8.63
CA ASN A 594 16.40 -11.60 9.62
C ASN A 594 14.87 -11.75 9.61
N LEU A 595 14.14 -10.66 9.40
CA LEU A 595 12.68 -10.67 9.25
C LEU A 595 12.27 -11.33 7.94
N GLU A 596 12.96 -11.05 6.84
CA GLU A 596 12.73 -11.67 5.54
C GLU A 596 12.94 -13.18 5.62
N LYS A 597 14.05 -13.63 6.23
CA LYS A 597 14.30 -15.05 6.50
C LYS A 597 13.19 -15.70 7.33
N LEU A 598 12.72 -15.01 8.38
CA LEU A 598 11.65 -15.54 9.22
C LEU A 598 10.30 -15.58 8.48
N VAL A 599 10.02 -14.60 7.62
CA VAL A 599 8.83 -14.57 6.77
C VAL A 599 8.91 -15.69 5.73
N GLU A 600 10.07 -15.92 5.14
CA GLU A 600 10.32 -17.00 4.18
C GLU A 600 10.14 -18.38 4.83
N GLU A 601 10.73 -18.63 6.00
CA GLU A 601 10.54 -19.86 6.79
C GLU A 601 9.06 -20.08 7.14
N ARG A 602 8.35 -19.03 7.57
CA ARG A 602 6.93 -19.13 7.90
C ARG A 602 6.05 -19.35 6.67
N THR A 603 6.41 -18.73 5.54
CA THR A 603 5.71 -18.90 4.26
C THR A 603 5.90 -20.32 3.75
N GLN A 604 7.10 -20.88 3.86
CA GLN A 604 7.38 -22.26 3.50
C GLN A 604 6.61 -23.25 4.39
N ALA A 605 6.60 -23.05 5.71
CA ALA A 605 5.81 -23.88 6.62
C ALA A 605 4.32 -23.83 6.29
N TYR A 606 3.79 -22.65 5.98
CA TYR A 606 2.40 -22.48 5.55
C TYR A 606 2.10 -23.20 4.22
N LEU A 607 3.00 -23.10 3.23
CA LEU A 607 2.84 -23.80 1.95
C LEU A 607 2.86 -25.33 2.13
N GLU A 608 3.70 -25.84 3.04
CA GLU A 608 3.73 -27.26 3.37
C GLU A 608 2.45 -27.73 4.07
N GLU A 609 1.96 -26.97 5.05
CA GLU A 609 0.68 -27.27 5.71
C GLU A 609 -0.50 -27.22 4.73
N LYS A 610 -0.53 -26.20 3.86
CA LYS A 610 -1.52 -26.08 2.79
C LYS A 610 -1.51 -27.30 1.87
N ARG A 611 -0.33 -27.73 1.41
CA ARG A 611 -0.18 -28.90 0.55
C ARG A 611 -0.67 -30.19 1.23
N LYS A 612 -0.38 -30.37 2.53
CA LYS A 612 -0.88 -31.52 3.30
C LYS A 612 -2.41 -31.49 3.42
N ALA A 613 -2.99 -30.32 3.68
CA ALA A 613 -4.44 -30.16 3.77
C ALA A 613 -5.14 -30.40 2.42
N GLU A 614 -4.57 -29.91 1.31
CA GLU A 614 -5.08 -30.14 -0.04
C GLU A 614 -5.01 -31.62 -0.43
N ALA A 615 -3.90 -32.30 -0.12
CA ALA A 615 -3.76 -33.74 -0.38
C ALA A 615 -4.81 -34.57 0.37
N LEU A 616 -5.09 -34.23 1.64
CA LEU A 616 -6.16 -34.89 2.41
C LEU A 616 -7.56 -34.60 1.84
N LEU A 617 -7.79 -33.40 1.30
CA LEU A 617 -9.07 -33.04 0.69
C LEU A 617 -9.34 -33.87 -0.58
N TYR A 618 -8.33 -34.05 -1.44
CA TYR A 618 -8.46 -34.87 -2.66
C TYR A 618 -8.60 -36.38 -2.38
N GLN A 619 -8.24 -36.83 -1.17
CA GLN A 619 -8.50 -38.22 -0.74
C GLN A 619 -9.97 -38.45 -0.34
N ILE A 620 -10.69 -37.40 0.04
CA ILE A 620 -12.09 -37.50 0.52
C ILE A 620 -13.08 -37.14 -0.59
N LEU A 621 -12.73 -36.18 -1.45
CA LEU A 621 -13.61 -35.66 -2.49
C LEU A 621 -12.94 -35.71 -3.87
N PRO A 622 -13.72 -35.87 -4.95
CA PRO A 622 -13.16 -35.77 -6.29
C PRO A 622 -12.56 -34.40 -6.57
N HIS A 623 -11.51 -34.34 -7.39
CA HIS A 623 -10.75 -33.12 -7.69
C HIS A 623 -11.62 -31.95 -8.15
N SER A 624 -12.58 -32.19 -9.05
CA SER A 624 -13.49 -31.14 -9.57
C SER A 624 -14.35 -30.51 -8.47
N VAL A 625 -14.83 -31.33 -7.54
CA VAL A 625 -15.68 -30.93 -6.41
C VAL A 625 -14.85 -30.25 -5.32
N ALA A 626 -13.67 -30.77 -5.02
CA ALA A 626 -12.74 -30.20 -4.05
C ALA A 626 -12.29 -28.78 -4.46
N GLU A 627 -12.02 -28.54 -5.75
CA GLU A 627 -11.66 -27.22 -6.26
C GLU A 627 -12.81 -26.20 -6.17
N GLN A 628 -14.04 -26.60 -6.46
CA GLN A 628 -15.23 -25.74 -6.29
C GLN A 628 -15.41 -25.34 -4.81
N LEU A 629 -15.25 -26.30 -3.89
CA LEU A 629 -15.31 -26.02 -2.45
C LEU A 629 -14.17 -25.12 -1.97
N LYS A 630 -12.94 -25.28 -2.51
CA LYS A 630 -11.80 -24.38 -2.22
C LYS A 630 -12.07 -22.94 -2.67
N ARG A 631 -12.85 -22.74 -3.74
CA ARG A 631 -13.29 -21.42 -4.22
C ARG A 631 -14.47 -20.84 -3.44
N GLY A 632 -15.03 -21.59 -2.48
CA GLY A 632 -16.20 -21.19 -1.71
C GLY A 632 -17.51 -21.31 -2.49
N GLU A 633 -17.51 -22.04 -3.61
CA GLU A 633 -18.71 -22.28 -4.43
C GLU A 633 -19.55 -23.41 -3.82
N THR A 634 -20.87 -23.29 -3.91
CA THR A 634 -21.79 -24.37 -3.52
C THR A 634 -21.87 -25.42 -4.61
N VAL A 635 -21.51 -26.68 -4.30
CA VAL A 635 -21.59 -27.80 -5.24
C VAL A 635 -23.05 -28.20 -5.42
N GLN A 636 -23.62 -27.91 -6.59
CA GLN A 636 -24.99 -28.32 -6.93
C GLN A 636 -25.04 -29.79 -7.39
N ALA A 637 -26.19 -30.43 -7.22
CA ALA A 637 -26.41 -31.77 -7.73
C ALA A 637 -26.48 -31.74 -9.27
N GLU A 638 -25.76 -32.64 -9.93
CA GLU A 638 -25.72 -32.80 -11.38
C GLU A 638 -26.41 -34.09 -11.80
N ALA A 639 -27.13 -34.06 -12.92
CA ALA A 639 -27.74 -35.25 -13.53
C ALA A 639 -26.86 -35.77 -14.67
N PHE A 640 -26.54 -37.06 -14.63
CA PHE A 640 -25.73 -37.77 -15.63
C PHE A 640 -26.65 -38.74 -16.38
N ASP A 641 -26.67 -38.64 -17.71
CA ASP A 641 -27.62 -39.38 -18.56
C ASP A 641 -27.27 -40.87 -18.69
N SER A 642 -25.98 -41.20 -18.62
CA SER A 642 -25.49 -42.58 -18.69
C SER A 642 -24.22 -42.72 -17.88
N VAL A 643 -24.27 -43.57 -16.86
CA VAL A 643 -23.11 -44.03 -16.07
C VAL A 643 -23.17 -45.53 -15.92
N THR A 644 -22.02 -46.17 -15.70
CA THR A 644 -21.97 -47.60 -15.34
C THR A 644 -21.56 -47.74 -13.89
N ILE A 645 -22.39 -48.43 -13.12
CA ILE A 645 -22.18 -48.67 -11.68
C ILE A 645 -21.81 -50.13 -11.48
N TYR A 646 -20.75 -50.33 -10.72
CA TYR A 646 -20.26 -51.60 -10.20
C TYR A 646 -20.63 -51.73 -8.72
N PHE A 647 -21.21 -52.87 -8.37
CA PHE A 647 -21.38 -53.32 -7.00
C PHE A 647 -20.73 -54.69 -6.84
N SER A 648 -20.00 -54.88 -5.75
CA SER A 648 -19.60 -56.21 -5.32
C SER A 648 -19.85 -56.45 -3.85
N ASP A 649 -19.93 -57.73 -3.50
CA ASP A 649 -20.20 -58.23 -2.16
C ASP A 649 -19.38 -59.50 -1.90
N ILE A 650 -19.09 -59.78 -0.63
CA ILE A 650 -18.30 -60.95 -0.25
C ILE A 650 -19.25 -62.08 0.15
N VAL A 651 -19.27 -63.14 -0.65
CA VAL A 651 -20.18 -64.27 -0.42
C VAL A 651 -19.81 -64.99 0.89
N GLY A 652 -20.71 -64.92 1.86
CA GLY A 652 -20.55 -65.55 3.17
C GLY A 652 -19.85 -64.67 4.22
N PHE A 653 -19.71 -63.37 3.97
CA PHE A 653 -19.08 -62.44 4.90
C PHE A 653 -19.73 -62.41 6.28
N THR A 654 -21.07 -62.49 6.38
CA THR A 654 -21.76 -62.52 7.68
C THR A 654 -21.32 -63.72 8.54
N ALA A 655 -21.11 -64.89 7.93
CA ALA A 655 -20.58 -66.05 8.65
C ALA A 655 -19.10 -65.86 9.01
N LEU A 656 -18.30 -65.35 8.06
CA LEU A 656 -16.87 -65.09 8.28
C LEU A 656 -16.63 -64.08 9.41
N SER A 657 -17.43 -63.01 9.46
CA SER A 657 -17.38 -61.98 10.51
C SER A 657 -17.88 -62.46 11.86
N ALA A 658 -18.86 -63.38 11.89
CA ALA A 658 -19.34 -63.98 13.13
C ALA A 658 -18.29 -64.89 13.79
N GLU A 659 -17.43 -65.52 13.00
CA GLU A 659 -16.39 -66.43 13.48
C GLU A 659 -15.00 -65.79 13.68
N SER A 660 -14.84 -64.52 13.29
CA SER A 660 -13.59 -63.76 13.40
C SER A 660 -13.69 -62.66 14.44
N THR A 661 -12.56 -62.28 15.05
CA THR A 661 -12.54 -61.14 15.98
C THR A 661 -12.72 -59.82 15.21
N PRO A 662 -13.30 -58.77 15.82
CA PRO A 662 -13.47 -57.47 15.15
C PRO A 662 -12.18 -56.90 14.56
N MET A 663 -11.04 -57.07 15.25
CA MET A 663 -9.74 -56.62 14.76
C MET A 663 -9.29 -57.40 13.51
N GLN A 664 -9.56 -58.71 13.44
CA GLN A 664 -9.25 -59.54 12.27
C GLN A 664 -10.15 -59.19 11.08
N VAL A 665 -11.43 -58.86 11.31
CA VAL A 665 -12.35 -58.39 10.27
C VAL A 665 -11.91 -57.04 9.70
N VAL A 666 -11.54 -56.08 10.57
CA VAL A 666 -10.99 -54.78 10.13
C VAL A 666 -9.71 -54.97 9.31
N THR A 667 -8.79 -55.83 9.76
CA THR A 667 -7.55 -56.11 9.03
C THR A 667 -7.83 -56.73 7.66
N LEU A 668 -8.76 -57.69 7.58
CA LEU A 668 -9.16 -58.32 6.32
C LEU A 668 -9.76 -57.31 5.34
N LEU A 669 -10.71 -56.49 5.79
CA LEU A 669 -11.33 -55.47 4.94
C LEU A 669 -10.29 -54.44 4.47
N ASN A 670 -9.39 -54.01 5.35
CA ASN A 670 -8.33 -53.08 4.98
C ASN A 670 -7.36 -53.67 3.94
N ASP A 671 -6.92 -54.92 4.12
CA ASP A 671 -6.02 -55.60 3.17
C ASP A 671 -6.71 -55.80 1.80
N LEU A 672 -8.00 -56.15 1.80
CA LEU A 672 -8.81 -56.32 0.58
C LEU A 672 -9.03 -54.98 -0.13
N TYR A 673 -9.46 -53.95 0.59
CA TYR A 673 -9.69 -52.62 0.00
C TYR A 673 -8.40 -51.96 -0.46
N THR A 674 -7.27 -52.17 0.23
CA THR A 674 -5.96 -51.71 -0.27
C THR A 674 -5.60 -52.37 -1.60
N CYS A 675 -5.89 -53.66 -1.74
CA CYS A 675 -5.69 -54.38 -3.00
C CYS A 675 -6.61 -53.87 -4.10
N PHE A 676 -7.88 -53.59 -3.80
CA PHE A 676 -8.84 -53.06 -4.75
C PHE A 676 -8.49 -51.63 -5.17
N ASP A 677 -8.14 -50.76 -4.21
CA ASP A 677 -7.73 -49.38 -4.42
C ASP A 677 -6.54 -49.32 -5.40
N ALA A 678 -5.54 -50.18 -5.22
CA ALA A 678 -4.39 -50.26 -6.14
C ALA A 678 -4.75 -50.71 -7.58
N ILE A 679 -5.84 -51.46 -7.75
CA ILE A 679 -6.30 -51.91 -9.07
C ILE A 679 -7.11 -50.80 -9.74
N ILE A 680 -8.04 -50.17 -9.01
CA ILE A 680 -8.93 -49.13 -9.56
C ILE A 680 -8.18 -47.87 -9.98
N ASP A 681 -7.03 -47.56 -9.37
CA ASP A 681 -6.18 -46.42 -9.75
C ASP A 681 -5.69 -46.48 -11.21
N ASN A 682 -5.76 -47.65 -11.87
CA ASN A 682 -5.39 -47.83 -13.28
C ASN A 682 -6.54 -47.63 -14.27
N PHE A 683 -7.76 -47.35 -13.79
CA PHE A 683 -8.97 -47.24 -14.60
C PHE A 683 -9.66 -45.89 -14.39
N ASP A 684 -10.44 -45.42 -15.37
CA ASP A 684 -11.23 -44.19 -15.25
C ASP A 684 -12.51 -44.43 -14.44
N VAL A 685 -12.34 -44.59 -13.13
CA VAL A 685 -13.40 -44.95 -12.18
C VAL A 685 -13.31 -44.14 -10.89
N TYR A 686 -14.46 -43.91 -10.25
CA TYR A 686 -14.56 -43.23 -8.97
C TYR A 686 -15.14 -44.15 -7.90
N LYS A 687 -14.45 -44.22 -6.75
CA LYS A 687 -14.89 -44.98 -5.58
C LYS A 687 -15.97 -44.20 -4.82
N VAL A 688 -17.13 -44.82 -4.64
CA VAL A 688 -18.23 -44.26 -3.85
C VAL A 688 -18.18 -44.83 -2.43
N GLU A 689 -18.71 -44.11 -1.44
CA GLU A 689 -18.77 -44.64 -0.07
C GLU A 689 -19.45 -46.01 0.00
N THR A 690 -18.83 -46.94 0.71
CA THR A 690 -19.28 -48.32 0.89
C THR A 690 -20.00 -48.50 2.22
N ILE A 691 -20.95 -49.44 2.28
CA ILE A 691 -21.66 -49.82 3.51
C ILE A 691 -21.41 -51.32 3.75
N GLY A 692 -20.77 -51.67 4.87
CA GLY A 692 -20.46 -53.06 5.21
C GLY A 692 -19.30 -53.61 4.37
N ASP A 693 -19.49 -54.78 3.79
CA ASP A 693 -18.55 -55.49 2.91
C ASP A 693 -18.74 -55.19 1.42
N ALA A 694 -19.78 -54.44 1.07
CA ALA A 694 -20.06 -54.11 -0.32
C ALA A 694 -19.06 -53.08 -0.88
N TYR A 695 -18.54 -53.28 -2.09
CA TYR A 695 -17.64 -52.34 -2.77
C TYR A 695 -18.36 -51.68 -3.96
N MET A 696 -18.44 -50.34 -3.94
CA MET A 696 -19.19 -49.56 -4.93
C MET A 696 -18.25 -48.65 -5.73
N VAL A 697 -18.29 -48.80 -7.05
CA VAL A 697 -17.47 -48.02 -7.99
C VAL A 697 -18.32 -47.58 -9.17
N VAL A 698 -18.03 -46.41 -9.74
CA VAL A 698 -18.77 -45.86 -10.87
C VAL A 698 -17.83 -45.26 -11.90
N SER A 699 -18.19 -45.33 -13.18
CA SER A 699 -17.52 -44.62 -14.27
C SER A 699 -18.53 -43.77 -15.05
N GLY A 700 -18.06 -42.70 -15.67
CA GLY A 700 -18.89 -41.67 -16.32
C GLY A 700 -19.27 -40.48 -15.42
N LEU A 701 -18.77 -40.48 -14.18
CA LEU A 701 -18.82 -39.35 -13.25
C LEU A 701 -17.61 -39.38 -12.30
N PRO A 702 -17.22 -38.24 -11.67
CA PRO A 702 -17.79 -36.89 -11.83
C PRO A 702 -17.47 -36.26 -13.18
N GLY A 703 -16.48 -36.77 -13.92
CA GLY A 703 -16.20 -36.40 -15.30
C GLY A 703 -16.99 -37.27 -16.28
N ARG A 704 -17.61 -36.66 -17.29
CA ARG A 704 -18.30 -37.39 -18.36
C ARG A 704 -17.28 -37.97 -19.34
N ASN A 705 -17.26 -39.29 -19.51
CA ASN A 705 -16.31 -39.98 -20.40
C ASN A 705 -16.97 -40.60 -21.64
N GLY A 706 -18.21 -40.21 -21.95
CA GLY A 706 -18.97 -40.72 -23.09
C GLY A 706 -19.21 -42.22 -22.97
N GLN A 707 -19.11 -42.98 -24.06
CA GLN A 707 -19.34 -44.44 -24.05
C GLN A 707 -18.24 -45.26 -23.36
N ARG A 708 -17.19 -44.62 -22.82
CA ARG A 708 -16.08 -45.33 -22.16
C ARG A 708 -16.43 -45.85 -20.76
N HIS A 709 -17.51 -45.38 -20.14
CA HIS A 709 -17.86 -45.79 -18.77
C HIS A 709 -18.09 -47.31 -18.61
N ALA A 710 -18.73 -47.96 -19.58
CA ALA A 710 -19.06 -49.38 -19.49
C ALA A 710 -17.80 -50.28 -19.64
N PRO A 711 -16.91 -50.04 -20.62
CA PRO A 711 -15.64 -50.76 -20.75
C PRO A 711 -14.71 -50.65 -19.56
N GLU A 712 -14.56 -49.44 -19.00
CA GLU A 712 -13.68 -49.20 -17.85
C GLU A 712 -14.13 -50.05 -16.66
N ILE A 713 -15.43 -50.07 -16.38
CA ILE A 713 -16.00 -50.92 -15.33
C ILE A 713 -15.88 -52.41 -15.66
N ALA A 714 -16.09 -52.82 -16.92
CA ALA A 714 -15.97 -54.21 -17.32
C ALA A 714 -14.54 -54.75 -17.16
N ARG A 715 -13.53 -53.98 -17.59
CA ARG A 715 -12.11 -54.33 -17.44
C ARG A 715 -11.68 -54.34 -15.97
N MET A 716 -12.09 -53.32 -15.21
CA MET A 716 -11.87 -53.27 -13.77
C MET A 716 -12.50 -54.48 -13.07
N ALA A 717 -13.73 -54.85 -13.42
CA ALA A 717 -14.42 -56.00 -12.81
C ALA A 717 -13.70 -57.33 -13.08
N LEU A 718 -13.17 -57.53 -14.29
CA LEU A 718 -12.36 -58.70 -14.64
C LEU A 718 -11.03 -58.72 -13.87
N ALA A 719 -10.34 -57.57 -13.79
CA ALA A 719 -9.07 -57.45 -13.05
C ALA A 719 -9.25 -57.68 -11.54
N LEU A 720 -10.32 -57.15 -10.93
CA LEU A 720 -10.64 -57.37 -9.52
C LEU A 720 -10.96 -58.85 -9.26
N LEU A 721 -11.71 -59.51 -10.15
CA LEU A 721 -12.04 -60.92 -10.00
C LEU A 721 -10.80 -61.82 -10.08
N ASP A 722 -9.87 -61.52 -10.98
CA ASP A 722 -8.57 -62.21 -11.10
C ASP A 722 -7.71 -62.01 -9.85
N ALA A 723 -7.59 -60.77 -9.35
CA ALA A 723 -6.83 -60.46 -8.14
C ALA A 723 -7.37 -61.20 -6.90
N VAL A 724 -8.69 -61.25 -6.72
CA VAL A 724 -9.34 -61.98 -5.62
C VAL A 724 -9.02 -63.46 -5.65
N SER A 725 -8.85 -64.06 -6.83
CA SER A 725 -8.52 -65.49 -6.95
C SER A 725 -7.19 -65.84 -6.26
N SER A 726 -6.25 -64.88 -6.23
CA SER A 726 -4.91 -65.00 -5.63
C SER A 726 -4.83 -64.47 -4.19
N PHE A 727 -5.87 -63.78 -3.71
CA PHE A 727 -5.90 -63.15 -2.40
C PHE A 727 -6.10 -64.18 -1.28
N ARG A 728 -5.26 -64.13 -0.23
CA ARG A 728 -5.33 -65.05 0.92
C ARG A 728 -5.66 -64.31 2.21
N ILE A 729 -6.61 -64.85 2.97
CA ILE A 729 -7.02 -64.31 4.28
C ILE A 729 -5.95 -64.66 5.33
N ARG A 730 -5.30 -63.66 5.92
CA ARG A 730 -4.19 -63.84 6.90
C ARG A 730 -4.52 -64.79 8.06
N HIS A 731 -5.71 -64.66 8.63
CA HIS A 731 -6.14 -65.47 9.78
C HIS A 731 -6.79 -66.80 9.38
N ARG A 732 -7.05 -67.02 8.08
CA ARG A 732 -7.68 -68.23 7.51
C ARG A 732 -7.11 -68.51 6.10
N PRO A 733 -5.85 -68.94 5.99
CA PRO A 733 -5.15 -69.06 4.70
C PRO A 733 -5.69 -70.16 3.77
N HIS A 734 -6.57 -71.03 4.27
CA HIS A 734 -7.20 -72.11 3.50
C HIS A 734 -8.57 -71.74 2.92
N ASP A 735 -9.16 -70.63 3.37
CA ASP A 735 -10.44 -70.15 2.87
C ASP A 735 -10.21 -69.18 1.71
N GLN A 736 -10.84 -69.44 0.57
CA GLN A 736 -10.80 -68.56 -0.60
C GLN A 736 -11.95 -67.55 -0.53
N LEU A 737 -11.60 -66.27 -0.69
CA LEU A 737 -12.60 -65.20 -0.80
C LEU A 737 -13.37 -65.35 -2.11
N ARG A 738 -14.70 -65.30 -2.04
CA ARG A 738 -15.57 -65.37 -3.22
C ARG A 738 -16.31 -64.07 -3.39
N LEU A 739 -15.98 -63.34 -4.44
CA LEU A 739 -16.62 -62.09 -4.78
C LEU A 739 -17.86 -62.35 -5.65
N ARG A 740 -18.95 -61.62 -5.39
CA ARG A 740 -20.12 -61.56 -6.27
C ARG A 740 -20.17 -60.15 -6.85
N ILE A 741 -20.35 -60.02 -8.17
CA ILE A 741 -20.32 -58.73 -8.86
C ILE A 741 -21.62 -58.50 -9.64
N GLY A 742 -22.17 -57.30 -9.52
CA GLY A 742 -23.27 -56.78 -10.33
C GLY A 742 -22.92 -55.47 -11.02
N VAL A 743 -23.28 -55.36 -12.30
CA VAL A 743 -23.03 -54.16 -13.10
C VAL A 743 -24.30 -53.72 -13.83
N HIS A 744 -24.60 -52.43 -13.77
CA HIS A 744 -25.73 -51.83 -14.46
C HIS A 744 -25.40 -50.44 -15.02
N THR A 745 -25.92 -50.15 -16.21
CA THR A 745 -25.75 -48.86 -16.90
C THR A 745 -27.08 -48.12 -16.95
N GLY A 746 -27.08 -46.84 -16.57
CA GLY A 746 -28.26 -45.98 -16.64
C GLY A 746 -28.02 -44.57 -16.04
N PRO A 747 -29.07 -43.72 -16.00
CA PRO A 747 -28.96 -42.34 -15.54
C PRO A 747 -28.89 -42.23 -14.00
N VAL A 748 -28.11 -41.27 -13.49
CA VAL A 748 -27.98 -41.00 -12.05
C VAL A 748 -27.89 -39.50 -11.77
N CYS A 749 -28.31 -39.07 -10.58
CA CYS A 749 -28.02 -37.74 -10.07
C CYS A 749 -26.93 -37.84 -8.98
N ALA A 750 -25.89 -37.02 -9.06
CA ALA A 750 -24.81 -37.03 -8.08
C ALA A 750 -24.58 -35.64 -7.48
N GLY A 751 -24.24 -35.57 -6.20
CA GLY A 751 -24.04 -34.29 -5.49
C GLY A 751 -23.41 -34.47 -4.11
N VAL A 752 -22.99 -33.36 -3.50
CA VAL A 752 -22.38 -33.36 -2.17
C VAL A 752 -23.44 -33.21 -1.09
N VAL A 753 -23.44 -34.13 -0.11
CA VAL A 753 -24.37 -34.12 1.03
C VAL A 753 -23.60 -33.91 2.33
N GLY A 754 -24.10 -33.02 3.18
CA GLY A 754 -23.56 -32.74 4.53
C GLY A 754 -22.61 -31.54 4.59
N LEU A 755 -22.80 -30.67 5.59
CA LEU A 755 -21.97 -29.46 5.78
C LEU A 755 -20.69 -29.72 6.60
N LYS A 756 -20.76 -30.62 7.59
CA LYS A 756 -19.65 -30.90 8.51
C LYS A 756 -18.74 -32.03 8.04
N MET A 757 -19.30 -32.97 7.27
CA MET A 757 -18.60 -34.08 6.63
C MET A 757 -19.18 -34.22 5.21
N PRO A 758 -18.67 -33.46 4.23
CA PRO A 758 -19.19 -33.50 2.86
C PRO A 758 -18.88 -34.83 2.20
N ARG A 759 -19.90 -35.45 1.59
CA ARG A 759 -19.80 -36.75 0.91
C ARG A 759 -20.37 -36.66 -0.48
N TYR A 760 -19.66 -37.16 -1.48
CA TYR A 760 -20.16 -37.21 -2.85
C TYR A 760 -21.05 -38.45 -3.02
N CYS A 761 -22.36 -38.24 -3.08
CA CYS A 761 -23.37 -39.30 -3.08
C CYS A 761 -24.07 -39.41 -4.44
N LEU A 762 -24.46 -40.63 -4.81
CA LEU A 762 -25.23 -40.94 -6.01
C LEU A 762 -26.67 -41.30 -5.64
N PHE A 763 -27.63 -40.77 -6.41
CA PHE A 763 -29.06 -40.97 -6.24
C PHE A 763 -29.69 -41.38 -7.56
N GLY A 764 -30.47 -42.46 -7.54
CA GLY A 764 -31.21 -42.90 -8.72
C GLY A 764 -31.59 -44.37 -8.68
N ASP A 765 -32.50 -44.74 -9.56
CA ASP A 765 -32.93 -46.13 -9.74
C ASP A 765 -31.80 -47.04 -10.26
N THR A 766 -30.83 -46.48 -10.98
CA THR A 766 -29.64 -47.19 -11.46
C THR A 766 -28.81 -47.77 -10.32
N VAL A 767 -28.65 -47.04 -9.19
CA VAL A 767 -27.93 -47.54 -8.00
C VAL A 767 -28.65 -48.77 -7.42
N ASN A 768 -29.97 -48.69 -7.27
CA ASN A 768 -30.78 -49.79 -6.75
C ASN A 768 -30.78 -51.00 -7.68
N THR A 769 -30.82 -50.77 -9.00
CA THR A 769 -30.77 -51.86 -9.98
C THR A 769 -29.40 -52.52 -10.02
N ALA A 770 -28.30 -51.77 -9.91
CA ALA A 770 -26.94 -52.32 -9.83
C ALA A 770 -26.75 -53.19 -8.58
N SER A 771 -27.21 -52.74 -7.40
CA SER A 771 -27.22 -53.55 -6.17
C SER A 771 -28.07 -54.82 -6.29
N ARG A 772 -29.16 -54.78 -7.06
CA ARG A 772 -29.97 -55.98 -7.36
C ARG A 772 -29.28 -56.94 -8.33
N MET A 773 -28.52 -56.43 -9.29
CA MET A 773 -27.67 -57.26 -10.16
C MET A 773 -26.63 -58.01 -9.32
N GLU A 774 -26.03 -57.34 -8.35
CA GLU A 774 -25.05 -57.93 -7.43
C GLU A 774 -25.72 -59.02 -6.59
N SER A 775 -26.78 -58.71 -5.85
CA SER A 775 -27.42 -59.66 -4.93
C SER A 775 -28.00 -60.91 -5.60
N ASN A 776 -28.44 -60.81 -6.87
CA ASN A 776 -28.86 -61.95 -7.68
C ASN A 776 -27.72 -62.60 -8.48
N GLY A 777 -26.49 -62.13 -8.34
CA GLY A 777 -25.29 -62.69 -8.97
C GLY A 777 -24.90 -64.06 -8.40
N GLN A 778 -23.91 -64.68 -9.04
CA GLN A 778 -23.28 -65.92 -8.56
C GLN A 778 -21.86 -65.62 -8.08
N ALA A 779 -21.36 -66.44 -7.15
CA ALA A 779 -19.99 -66.36 -6.70
C ALA A 779 -19.02 -66.49 -7.88
N LEU A 780 -18.00 -65.63 -7.89
CA LEU A 780 -16.94 -65.57 -8.91
C LEU A 780 -17.45 -65.31 -10.34
N LYS A 781 -18.60 -64.63 -10.48
CA LYS A 781 -19.15 -64.22 -11.77
C LYS A 781 -19.55 -62.75 -11.78
N ILE A 782 -19.46 -62.14 -12.96
CA ILE A 782 -19.85 -60.75 -13.21
C ILE A 782 -21.23 -60.73 -13.87
N HIS A 783 -22.25 -60.31 -13.12
CA HIS A 783 -23.62 -60.25 -13.57
C HIS A 783 -23.93 -58.88 -14.17
N VAL A 784 -24.36 -58.83 -15.43
CA VAL A 784 -24.63 -57.56 -16.12
C VAL A 784 -26.06 -57.49 -16.64
N SER A 785 -26.61 -56.26 -16.61
CA SER A 785 -27.93 -55.96 -17.17
C SER A 785 -27.93 -55.87 -18.70
N SER A 786 -29.11 -55.90 -19.33
CA SER A 786 -29.25 -55.69 -20.79
C SER A 786 -28.69 -54.35 -21.26
N THR A 787 -28.93 -53.27 -20.51
CA THR A 787 -28.42 -51.93 -20.86
C THR A 787 -26.90 -51.86 -20.82
N THR A 788 -26.26 -52.57 -19.89
CA THR A 788 -24.80 -52.70 -19.85
C THR A 788 -24.27 -53.52 -21.02
N LYS A 789 -24.95 -54.63 -21.35
CA LYS A 789 -24.60 -55.44 -22.52
C LYS A 789 -24.65 -54.59 -23.79
N ASP A 790 -25.72 -53.82 -24.00
CA ASP A 790 -25.86 -52.98 -25.20
C ASP A 790 -24.74 -51.93 -25.29
N ALA A 791 -24.34 -51.33 -24.15
CA ALA A 791 -23.20 -50.41 -24.09
C ALA A 791 -21.83 -51.09 -24.35
N LEU A 792 -21.67 -52.37 -24.04
CA LEU A 792 -20.43 -53.13 -24.31
C LEU A 792 -20.39 -53.66 -25.74
N ASP A 793 -21.55 -54.02 -26.31
CA ASP A 793 -21.68 -54.52 -27.67
C ASP A 793 -21.29 -53.48 -28.73
N GLU A 794 -21.50 -52.19 -28.46
CA GLU A 794 -21.05 -51.09 -29.35
C GLU A 794 -19.54 -51.14 -29.65
N LEU A 795 -18.74 -51.75 -28.78
CA LEU A 795 -17.28 -51.87 -28.94
C LEU A 795 -16.83 -53.22 -29.48
N GLY A 796 -17.69 -54.25 -29.40
CA GLY A 796 -17.45 -55.57 -29.97
C GLY A 796 -16.30 -56.40 -29.38
N CYS A 797 -15.69 -55.98 -28.27
CA CYS A 797 -14.52 -56.65 -27.68
C CYS A 797 -14.81 -57.54 -26.46
N PHE A 798 -16.02 -57.51 -25.90
CA PHE A 798 -16.37 -58.28 -24.70
C PHE A 798 -17.18 -59.54 -25.02
N GLN A 799 -16.90 -60.64 -24.31
CA GLN A 799 -17.66 -61.89 -24.42
C GLN A 799 -18.75 -61.93 -23.34
N LEU A 800 -20.00 -61.92 -23.77
CA LEU A 800 -21.16 -62.01 -22.88
C LEU A 800 -22.00 -63.26 -23.18
N GLU A 801 -22.41 -63.97 -22.13
CA GLU A 801 -23.28 -65.16 -22.21
C GLU A 801 -24.67 -64.83 -21.67
N LEU A 802 -25.73 -65.26 -22.38
CA LEU A 802 -27.10 -65.06 -21.92
C LEU A 802 -27.38 -65.91 -20.68
N ARG A 803 -27.73 -65.26 -19.57
CA ARG A 803 -28.18 -65.95 -18.35
C ARG A 803 -29.64 -66.37 -18.42
N GLY A 804 -30.48 -65.55 -19.06
CA GLY A 804 -31.93 -65.70 -19.13
C GLY A 804 -32.68 -64.62 -18.35
N ASP A 805 -33.98 -64.84 -18.12
CA ASP A 805 -34.84 -63.87 -17.42
C ASP A 805 -34.81 -64.14 -15.90
N VAL A 806 -34.31 -63.18 -15.12
CA VAL A 806 -34.20 -63.24 -13.66
C VAL A 806 -35.27 -62.34 -13.03
N GLU A 807 -36.00 -62.86 -12.04
CA GLU A 807 -37.02 -62.10 -11.32
C GLU A 807 -36.36 -61.14 -10.31
N MET A 808 -36.46 -59.84 -10.58
CA MET A 808 -35.90 -58.77 -9.77
C MET A 808 -37.01 -58.12 -8.92
N LYS A 809 -36.82 -58.10 -7.60
CA LYS A 809 -37.77 -57.49 -6.65
C LYS A 809 -38.11 -56.05 -7.05
N GLY A 810 -39.37 -55.79 -7.40
CA GLY A 810 -39.86 -54.46 -7.79
C GLY A 810 -39.54 -54.02 -9.23
N LYS A 811 -38.95 -54.89 -10.06
CA LYS A 811 -38.72 -54.66 -11.51
C LYS A 811 -39.37 -55.73 -12.41
N GLY A 812 -39.78 -56.86 -11.84
CA GLY A 812 -40.30 -58.00 -12.60
C GLY A 812 -39.18 -58.83 -13.22
N LYS A 813 -39.47 -59.56 -14.30
CA LYS A 813 -38.48 -60.36 -15.02
C LYS A 813 -37.57 -59.47 -15.86
N MET A 814 -36.27 -59.49 -15.59
CA MET A 814 -35.25 -58.79 -16.37
C MET A 814 -34.33 -59.79 -17.05
N ARG A 815 -34.05 -59.57 -18.34
CA ARG A 815 -33.05 -60.35 -19.08
C ARG A 815 -31.64 -59.90 -18.70
N THR A 816 -30.78 -60.84 -18.34
CA THR A 816 -29.42 -60.53 -17.89
C THR A 816 -28.37 -61.44 -18.52
N TYR A 817 -27.10 -61.07 -18.37
CA TYR A 817 -25.96 -61.70 -19.02
C TYR A 817 -24.81 -61.91 -18.03
N TRP A 818 -23.92 -62.85 -18.35
CA TRP A 818 -22.64 -63.05 -17.68
C TRP A 818 -21.53 -62.45 -18.53
N LEU A 819 -20.69 -61.60 -17.94
CA LEU A 819 -19.46 -61.15 -18.59
C LEU A 819 -18.37 -62.20 -18.33
N LEU A 820 -17.83 -62.80 -19.40
CA LEU A 820 -16.86 -63.89 -19.32
C LEU A 820 -15.41 -63.42 -19.51
N GLY A 821 -15.18 -62.39 -20.33
CA GLY A 821 -13.85 -61.90 -20.63
C GLY A 821 -13.82 -60.88 -21.76
N GLU A 822 -12.61 -60.44 -22.11
CA GLU A 822 -12.34 -59.53 -23.22
C GLU A 822 -11.52 -60.27 -24.31
N GLN A 823 -11.96 -60.20 -25.57
CA GLN A 823 -11.17 -60.67 -26.70
C GLN A 823 -10.16 -59.59 -27.07
N LYS A 824 -8.87 -59.94 -27.08
CA LYS A 824 -7.84 -59.08 -27.68
C LYS A 824 -8.04 -59.03 -29.20
N GLY A 825 -8.70 -57.98 -29.68
CA GLY A 825 -8.63 -57.62 -31.10
C GLY A 825 -7.20 -57.25 -31.52
N PRO A 826 -6.86 -57.32 -32.82
CA PRO A 826 -5.53 -56.92 -33.30
C PRO A 826 -5.23 -55.46 -32.93
N PRO A 827 -3.98 -55.12 -32.55
CA PRO A 827 -3.62 -53.79 -32.08
C PRO A 827 -3.62 -52.82 -33.27
N GLY A 828 -4.63 -51.96 -33.37
CA GLY A 828 -4.65 -50.92 -34.39
C GLY A 828 -6.04 -50.42 -34.78
N LEU A 829 -6.83 -49.97 -33.81
CA LEU A 829 -7.94 -49.02 -34.02
C LEU A 829 -8.37 -48.48 -32.66
N LEU A 830 -7.65 -47.45 -32.18
CA LEU A 830 -8.13 -46.45 -31.23
C LEU A 830 -7.54 -45.10 -31.63
#